data_AF-A0A151Y5T3-F1
#
_entry.id   AF-A0A151Y5T3-F1
#
_cell.length_a   1.000
_cell.length_b   1.000
_cell.length_c   1.000
_cell.angle_alpha   90.00
_cell.angle_beta   90.00
_cell.angle_gamma   90.00
#
_symmetry.space_group_name_H-M   'P 1'
#
loop_
_entity.id
_entity.type
_entity.pdbx_description
1 polymer ?
#
loop_
_entity_poly.entity_id
_entity_poly.type
_entity_poly.pdbx_seq_one_letter_code
_entity_poly.pdbx_strand_id
1 'polypeptide(L)'
;MLLIKPLLAFRPNKMDWIFAFKTFAAGLLALYVAFELNLAYPIWAIGTVFVIANPYSGMTSSKSIYRVLGTLIGAIVSVIATPALINTPWLFTLFLAAWVGWCLYFSLLDRTPRSYVFMLAGYTTVIIAYNAVYYIDSISIFDMAIGRFLEITVGVVCSAIVTTTIFPMHIGPAVKVRVNKTVQDTQNIFNKILLNDKHQSHYAESLGSLARDIADIHGMTVHLSYEKSTLKGMTKPLQEMLNQMTMLLSNLVAMSERMNQLDEQFKDEHFQKEIVLIHAHIQTFMQDYQEIQEQDLNLLPPEFEQDFHQLMQAAPHEQQIILAGLKMDVRHYIQNIRAIQLIWQRINCGDAVLPESVTALTTNYPNLHRDHGVAVRGGISAFIIIVLGTGFWILSGWKTGFMLAEMAAISACILTAMDNPVPALKMFIRGNIYAAFVVFIYAYGIFPHVTAFWQLAVVLAPFVIFCLLLFPHPPLVGIGLPMLMGTVMGLNLQNRYSLDQVLFFDASIGTVIGPIISVYVIHLVRAMSPEMTVQRILSMHYKAIRQALYIPYGVPFRIHLRNMLDRIGILNTKAVQSEALKRDINLALIEASAVVDLTRLQELMQKLPAEHELAVSLEDLIQLLDDYFRTKELMQPEQQLKDQVLQKIALLKQRSHELDNCEIAERLQVSLNNIQSSLCHSSNAAPELDTQPAGVQHG
;
A
#
# COMPACT_ATOMS: atom_id res chain seq x y z
N MET A 1 -17.83 13.81 -7.85
CA MET A 1 -18.68 13.33 -6.74
C MET A 1 -18.93 14.48 -5.78
N LEU A 2 -20.19 14.80 -5.48
CA LEU A 2 -20.55 15.80 -4.45
C LEU A 2 -20.31 15.16 -3.08
N LEU A 3 -19.38 15.71 -2.29
CA LEU A 3 -19.08 15.26 -0.92
C LEU A 3 -20.21 15.57 0.08
N ILE A 4 -21.34 16.10 -0.41
CA ILE A 4 -22.54 16.38 0.39
C ILE A 4 -23.02 15.11 1.10
N LYS A 5 -23.03 13.96 0.41
CA LYS A 5 -23.44 12.68 1.03
C LYS A 5 -22.54 12.26 2.20
N PRO A 6 -21.20 12.13 2.05
CA PRO A 6 -20.34 11.75 3.17
C PRO A 6 -20.29 12.80 4.28
N LEU A 7 -20.44 14.09 3.96
CA LEU A 7 -20.45 15.16 4.95
C LEU A 7 -21.76 15.22 5.75
N LEU A 8 -22.91 14.89 5.13
CA LEU A 8 -24.19 14.73 5.82
C LEU A 8 -24.28 13.42 6.62
N ALA A 9 -23.61 12.36 6.17
CA ALA A 9 -23.51 11.10 6.88
C ALA A 9 -22.47 11.11 8.01
N PHE A 10 -21.73 12.21 8.18
CA PHE A 10 -20.66 12.33 9.15
C PHE A 10 -21.18 12.27 10.59
N ARG A 11 -20.76 11.25 11.33
CA ARG A 11 -21.08 11.04 12.74
C ARG A 11 -19.78 10.82 13.53
N PRO A 12 -19.21 11.86 14.16
CA PRO A 12 -17.94 11.74 14.88
C PRO A 12 -18.10 10.85 16.11
N ASN A 13 -17.18 9.90 16.30
CA ASN A 13 -17.14 9.06 17.50
C ASN A 13 -16.34 9.75 18.62
N LYS A 14 -16.37 9.22 19.84
CA LYS A 14 -15.60 9.72 21.01
C LYS A 14 -14.11 9.88 20.70
N MET A 15 -13.53 8.93 19.95
CA MET A 15 -12.11 8.96 19.56
C MET A 15 -11.79 10.09 18.59
N ASP A 16 -12.73 10.46 17.71
CA ASP A 16 -12.57 11.59 16.78
C ASP A 16 -12.51 12.90 17.55
N TRP A 17 -13.36 13.07 18.55
CA TRP A 17 -13.35 14.24 19.44
C TRP A 17 -12.07 14.36 20.27
N ILE A 18 -11.61 13.25 20.85
CA ILE A 18 -10.33 13.21 21.58
C ILE A 18 -9.19 13.61 20.64
N PHE A 19 -9.18 13.07 19.42
CA PHE A 19 -8.19 13.43 18.40
C PHE A 19 -8.24 14.91 18.01
N ALA A 20 -9.43 15.46 17.77
CA ALA A 20 -9.57 16.84 17.34
C ALA A 20 -9.18 17.83 18.45
N PHE A 21 -9.66 17.61 19.68
CA PHE A 21 -9.37 18.49 20.80
C PHE A 21 -7.90 18.46 21.22
N LYS A 22 -7.27 17.27 21.28
CA LYS A 22 -5.83 17.17 21.60
C LYS A 22 -4.97 17.85 20.53
N THR A 23 -5.31 17.67 19.25
CA THR A 23 -4.54 18.25 18.15
C THR A 23 -4.72 19.76 18.12
N PHE A 24 -5.91 20.26 18.42
CA PHE A 24 -6.17 21.68 18.60
C PHE A 24 -5.37 22.28 19.77
N ALA A 25 -5.38 21.62 20.93
CA ALA A 25 -4.59 22.04 22.10
C ALA A 25 -3.08 22.06 21.80
N ALA A 26 -2.57 21.06 21.08
CA ALA A 26 -1.18 21.04 20.61
C ALA A 26 -0.86 22.21 19.65
N GLY A 27 -1.79 22.54 18.76
CA GLY A 27 -1.65 23.67 17.83
C GLY A 27 -1.62 25.00 18.57
N LEU A 28 -2.49 25.19 19.56
CA LEU A 28 -2.49 26.38 20.41
C LEU A 28 -1.23 26.49 21.26
N LEU A 29 -0.76 25.38 21.85
CA LEU A 29 0.48 25.36 22.61
C LEU A 29 1.66 25.77 21.72
N ALA A 30 1.76 25.22 20.52
CA ALA A 30 2.80 25.57 19.56
C ALA A 30 2.75 27.05 19.17
N LEU A 31 1.55 27.58 18.92
CA LEU A 31 1.36 28.99 18.60
C LEU A 31 1.74 29.90 19.77
N TYR A 32 1.31 29.55 20.99
CA TYR A 32 1.63 30.29 22.21
C TYR A 32 3.15 30.36 22.43
N VAL A 33 3.84 29.22 22.39
CA VAL A 33 5.30 29.17 22.53
C VAL A 33 5.99 29.95 21.42
N ALA A 34 5.50 29.88 20.18
CA ALA A 34 6.07 30.64 19.07
C ALA A 34 5.90 32.16 19.23
N PHE A 35 4.77 32.62 19.78
CA PHE A 35 4.56 34.03 20.10
C PHE A 35 5.44 34.53 21.25
N GLU A 36 5.59 33.74 22.32
CA GLU A 36 6.45 34.06 23.46
C GLU A 36 7.95 34.09 23.08
N LEU A 37 8.38 33.18 22.20
CA LEU A 37 9.73 33.19 21.63
C LEU A 37 9.93 34.27 20.57
N ASN A 38 8.88 35.02 20.22
CA ASN A 38 8.86 36.05 19.19
C ASN A 38 9.46 35.56 17.86
N LEU A 39 9.08 34.35 17.44
CA LEU A 39 9.52 33.78 16.17
C LEU A 39 8.98 34.60 14.98
N ALA A 40 9.72 34.61 13.88
CA ALA A 40 9.41 35.42 12.71
C ALA A 40 8.06 35.04 12.06
N TYR A 41 7.75 33.74 11.95
CA TYR A 41 6.53 33.23 11.35
C TYR A 41 5.87 32.12 12.21
N PRO A 42 5.20 32.48 13.31
CA PRO A 42 4.56 31.53 14.25
C PRO A 42 3.53 30.58 13.59
N ILE A 43 2.96 31.01 12.47
CA ILE A 43 2.04 30.24 11.62
C ILE A 43 2.56 28.85 11.24
N TRP A 44 3.87 28.67 11.05
CA TRP A 44 4.46 27.38 10.66
C TRP A 44 4.57 26.41 11.83
N ALA A 45 4.60 26.91 13.07
CA ALA A 45 4.57 26.06 14.26
C ALA A 45 3.22 25.37 14.40
N ILE A 46 2.11 26.13 14.37
CA ILE A 46 0.76 25.58 14.41
C ILE A 46 0.44 24.76 13.15
N GLY A 47 0.84 25.25 11.97
CA GLY A 47 0.71 24.50 10.72
C GLY A 47 1.41 23.15 10.77
N THR A 48 2.60 23.08 11.38
CA THR A 48 3.32 21.81 11.55
C THR A 48 2.54 20.78 12.36
N VAL A 49 1.93 21.19 13.48
CA VAL A 49 1.09 20.30 14.30
C VAL A 49 -0.02 19.69 13.45
N PHE A 50 -0.69 20.50 12.63
CA PHE A 50 -1.79 20.03 11.81
C PHE A 50 -1.34 19.16 10.63
N VAL A 51 -0.15 19.39 10.03
CA VAL A 51 0.36 18.54 8.93
C VAL A 51 0.71 17.13 9.43
N ILE A 52 1.29 17.03 10.63
CA ILE A 52 1.73 15.74 11.20
C ILE A 52 0.62 15.04 12.01
N ALA A 53 -0.52 15.70 12.21
CA ALA A 53 -1.65 15.17 12.96
C ALA A 53 -2.15 13.87 12.34
N ASN A 54 -2.09 12.79 13.11
CA ASN A 54 -2.64 11.49 12.75
C ASN A 54 -3.32 10.90 13.99
N PRO A 55 -4.36 10.07 13.84
CA PRO A 55 -5.05 9.47 14.98
C PRO A 55 -4.10 8.71 15.90
N TYR A 56 -3.19 7.92 15.32
CA TYR A 56 -2.22 7.11 16.08
C TYR A 56 -0.92 7.85 16.35
N SER A 57 -0.48 7.79 17.60
CA SER A 57 0.73 8.44 18.11
C SER A 57 2.01 7.97 17.40
N GLY A 58 2.17 6.68 17.14
CA GLY A 58 3.32 6.16 16.38
C GLY A 58 3.45 6.72 14.96
N MET A 59 2.32 6.97 14.27
CA MET A 59 2.32 7.59 12.94
C MET A 59 2.73 9.07 13.01
N THR A 60 2.23 9.81 13.99
CA THR A 60 2.65 11.20 14.24
C THR A 60 4.13 11.28 14.64
N SER A 61 4.61 10.40 15.51
CA SER A 61 6.03 10.33 15.94
C SER A 61 6.98 10.12 14.77
N SER A 62 6.69 9.12 13.92
CA SER A 62 7.51 8.86 12.73
C SER A 62 7.55 10.05 11.76
N LYS A 63 6.40 10.66 11.43
CA LYS A 63 6.33 11.87 10.59
C LYS A 63 7.05 13.06 11.22
N SER A 64 6.99 13.20 12.54
CA SER A 64 7.63 14.31 13.27
C SER A 64 9.15 14.30 13.12
N ILE A 65 9.78 13.15 13.32
CA ILE A 65 11.25 12.99 13.19
C ILE A 65 11.69 13.34 11.76
N TYR A 66 10.99 12.80 10.77
CA TYR A 66 11.32 13.02 9.36
C TYR A 66 10.99 14.45 8.89
N ARG A 67 10.05 15.13 9.55
CA ARG A 67 9.79 16.56 9.32
C ARG A 67 10.98 17.43 9.69
N VAL A 68 11.50 17.25 10.90
CA VAL A 68 12.66 18.02 11.39
C VAL A 68 13.88 17.79 10.49
N LEU A 69 14.16 16.53 10.13
CA LEU A 69 15.27 16.19 9.25
C LEU A 69 15.12 16.77 7.84
N GLY A 70 13.94 16.65 7.23
CA GLY A 70 13.67 17.20 5.91
C GLY A 70 13.78 18.73 5.88
N THR A 71 13.25 19.41 6.91
CA THR A 71 13.39 20.86 7.05
C THR A 71 14.82 21.30 7.23
N LEU A 72 15.63 20.57 8.03
CA LEU A 72 17.04 20.87 8.22
C LEU A 72 17.81 20.81 6.90
N ILE A 73 17.63 19.73 6.12
CA ILE A 73 18.26 19.58 4.80
C ILE A 73 17.79 20.70 3.87
N GLY A 74 16.49 20.98 3.83
CA GLY A 74 15.92 22.02 2.99
C GLY A 74 16.47 23.41 3.31
N ALA A 75 16.63 23.73 4.60
CA ALA A 75 17.21 24.96 5.12
C ALA A 75 18.69 25.10 4.72
N ILE A 76 19.50 24.06 4.92
CA ILE A 76 20.93 24.06 4.53
C ILE A 76 21.08 24.33 3.04
N VAL A 77 20.33 23.63 2.20
CA VAL A 77 20.40 23.81 0.74
C VAL A 77 19.97 25.22 0.34
N SER A 78 18.93 25.78 0.97
CA SER A 78 18.48 27.15 0.67
C SER A 78 19.54 28.20 1.01
N VAL A 79 20.22 28.08 2.16
CA VAL A 79 21.27 29.01 2.61
C VAL A 79 22.50 28.95 1.72
N ILE A 80 22.85 27.77 1.18
CA ILE A 80 23.99 27.61 0.28
C ILE A 80 23.64 28.09 -1.14
N ALA A 81 22.51 27.66 -1.68
CA ALA A 81 22.18 27.85 -3.09
C ALA A 81 21.69 29.27 -3.41
N THR A 82 20.89 29.88 -2.54
CA THR A 82 20.25 31.17 -2.85
C THR A 82 21.27 32.30 -2.99
N PRO A 83 22.23 32.52 -2.07
CA PRO A 83 23.21 33.61 -2.24
C PRO A 83 24.07 33.44 -3.50
N ALA A 84 24.36 32.19 -3.88
CA ALA A 84 25.17 31.90 -5.06
C ALA A 84 24.43 32.14 -6.39
N LEU A 85 23.11 31.93 -6.43
CA LEU A 85 22.34 31.87 -7.67
C LEU A 85 21.28 32.97 -7.82
N ILE A 86 20.96 33.73 -6.76
CA ILE A 86 19.87 34.71 -6.75
C ILE A 86 20.00 35.79 -7.83
N ASN A 87 21.23 36.17 -8.20
CA ASN A 87 21.50 37.14 -9.25
C ASN A 87 21.21 36.61 -10.67
N THR A 88 20.93 35.31 -10.81
CA THR A 88 20.63 34.65 -12.09
C THR A 88 19.29 33.92 -12.01
N PRO A 89 18.13 34.62 -12.16
CA PRO A 89 16.81 34.07 -11.85
C PRO A 89 16.46 32.77 -12.59
N TRP A 90 16.81 32.66 -13.88
CA TRP A 90 16.55 31.47 -14.68
C TRP A 90 17.39 30.26 -14.23
N LEU A 91 18.68 30.48 -13.94
CA LEU A 91 19.57 29.43 -13.44
C LEU A 91 19.15 28.96 -12.05
N PHE A 92 18.76 29.90 -11.18
CA PHE A 92 18.22 29.58 -9.86
C PHE A 92 16.94 28.75 -9.94
N THR A 93 16.05 29.11 -10.87
CA THR A 93 14.82 28.35 -11.14
C THR A 93 15.12 26.92 -11.59
N LEU A 94 16.06 26.73 -12.53
CA LEU A 94 16.46 25.40 -13.00
C LEU A 94 17.11 24.57 -11.88
N PHE A 95 17.91 25.19 -11.02
CA PHE A 95 18.47 24.53 -9.84
C PHE A 95 17.38 24.04 -8.89
N LEU A 96 16.43 24.90 -8.51
CA LEU A 96 15.33 24.53 -7.62
C LEU A 96 14.44 23.43 -8.25
N ALA A 97 14.16 23.54 -9.55
CA ALA A 97 13.40 22.54 -10.29
C ALA A 97 14.11 21.18 -10.28
N ALA A 98 15.42 21.15 -10.53
CA ALA A 98 16.23 19.93 -10.51
C ALA A 98 16.31 19.34 -9.09
N TRP A 99 16.54 20.17 -8.08
CA TRP A 99 16.59 19.75 -6.68
C TRP A 99 15.28 19.10 -6.22
N VAL A 100 14.14 19.75 -6.48
CA VAL A 100 12.83 19.20 -6.11
C VAL A 100 12.49 17.96 -6.93
N GLY A 101 12.78 17.96 -8.23
CA GLY A 101 12.60 16.78 -9.08
C GLY A 101 13.41 15.57 -8.58
N TRP A 102 14.66 15.79 -8.19
CA TRP A 102 15.53 14.79 -7.57
C TRP A 102 14.98 14.30 -6.23
N CYS A 103 14.60 15.21 -5.34
CA CYS A 103 14.01 14.87 -4.04
C CYS A 103 12.74 14.02 -4.20
N LEU A 104 11.85 14.38 -5.13
CA LEU A 104 10.63 13.62 -5.37
C LEU A 104 10.89 12.27 -6.01
N TYR A 105 11.89 12.15 -6.89
CA TYR A 105 12.30 10.86 -7.42
C TYR A 105 12.64 9.87 -6.29
N PHE A 106 13.49 10.26 -5.33
CA PHE A 106 13.82 9.41 -4.19
C PHE A 106 12.62 9.20 -3.24
N SER A 107 11.82 10.23 -3.02
CA SER A 107 10.60 10.13 -2.20
C SER A 107 9.60 9.11 -2.75
N LEU A 108 9.52 8.91 -4.06
CA LEU A 108 8.58 7.96 -4.68
C LEU A 108 9.11 6.53 -4.70
N LEU A 109 10.43 6.36 -4.65
CA LEU A 109 11.07 5.05 -4.56
C LEU A 109 10.98 4.46 -3.16
N ASP A 110 11.04 5.31 -2.13
CA ASP A 110 10.89 4.89 -0.75
C ASP A 110 9.40 4.89 -0.35
N ARG A 111 8.86 3.72 0.01
CA ARG A 111 7.48 3.58 0.50
C ARG A 111 7.38 3.57 2.03
N THR A 112 8.49 3.74 2.73
CA THR A 112 8.51 3.85 4.19
C THR A 112 8.29 5.31 4.63
N PRO A 113 8.07 5.57 5.93
CA PRO A 113 7.91 6.95 6.42
C PRO A 113 9.12 7.87 6.16
N ARG A 114 10.28 7.31 5.80
CA ARG A 114 11.51 8.04 5.45
C ARG A 114 11.38 8.88 4.19
N SER A 115 10.53 8.48 3.24
CA SER A 115 10.26 9.25 2.02
C SER A 115 9.86 10.69 2.31
N TYR A 116 9.21 10.91 3.44
CA TYR A 116 8.79 12.21 3.93
C TYR A 116 9.97 13.20 4.05
N VAL A 117 11.18 12.73 4.40
CA VAL A 117 12.40 13.57 4.47
C VAL A 117 12.69 14.21 3.12
N PHE A 118 12.73 13.41 2.05
CA PHE A 118 13.07 13.88 0.72
C PHE A 118 12.01 14.85 0.20
N MET A 119 10.73 14.50 0.36
CA MET A 119 9.63 15.39 -0.03
C MET A 119 9.73 16.76 0.68
N LEU A 120 9.95 16.76 2.00
CA LEU A 120 10.12 17.98 2.79
C LEU A 120 11.35 18.79 2.43
N ALA A 121 12.48 18.14 2.21
CA ALA A 121 13.71 18.82 1.81
C ALA A 121 13.50 19.60 0.51
N GLY A 122 12.80 19.01 -0.46
CA GLY A 122 12.45 19.66 -1.71
C GLY A 122 11.61 20.94 -1.51
N TYR A 123 10.39 20.80 -0.99
CA TYR A 123 9.50 21.97 -0.90
C TYR A 123 9.98 23.00 0.14
N THR A 124 10.65 22.58 1.23
CA THR A 124 11.15 23.53 2.24
C THR A 124 12.22 24.44 1.66
N THR A 125 13.12 23.91 0.82
CA THR A 125 14.10 24.73 0.10
C THR A 125 13.40 25.79 -0.75
N VAL A 126 12.32 25.42 -1.46
CA VAL A 126 11.55 26.35 -2.27
C VAL A 126 10.85 27.42 -1.43
N ILE A 127 10.20 27.01 -0.33
CA ILE A 127 9.53 27.94 0.60
C ILE A 127 10.52 28.99 1.12
N ILE A 128 11.69 28.56 1.62
CA ILE A 128 12.70 29.49 2.15
C ILE A 128 13.26 30.37 1.03
N ALA A 129 13.61 29.78 -0.12
CA ALA A 129 14.17 30.51 -1.26
C ALA A 129 13.23 31.61 -1.79
N TYR A 130 11.95 31.30 -2.01
CA TYR A 130 10.99 32.25 -2.57
C TYR A 130 10.62 33.36 -1.59
N ASN A 131 10.45 33.02 -0.31
CA ASN A 131 10.24 34.04 0.72
C ASN A 131 11.48 34.91 0.89
N ALA A 132 12.70 34.36 0.84
CA ALA A 132 13.93 35.14 0.93
C ALA A 132 14.10 36.13 -0.24
N VAL A 133 13.67 35.75 -1.46
CA VAL A 133 13.66 36.66 -2.61
C VAL A 133 12.67 37.80 -2.42
N TYR A 134 11.47 37.53 -1.90
CA TYR A 134 10.46 38.55 -1.67
C TYR A 134 10.82 39.50 -0.53
N TYR A 135 11.40 38.98 0.56
CA TYR A 135 11.73 39.72 1.78
C TYR A 135 13.21 40.13 1.86
N ILE A 136 13.91 40.19 0.72
CA ILE A 136 15.37 40.37 0.64
C ILE A 136 15.88 41.61 1.39
N ASP A 137 15.09 42.69 1.41
CA ASP A 137 15.46 43.96 2.08
C ASP A 137 15.20 43.96 3.59
N SER A 138 14.50 42.95 4.10
CA SER A 138 13.97 42.93 5.47
C SER A 138 14.53 41.82 6.35
N ILE A 139 14.86 40.65 5.78
CA ILE A 139 15.26 39.47 6.54
C ILE A 139 16.40 38.76 5.80
N SER A 140 17.50 38.47 6.50
CA SER A 140 18.59 37.64 5.98
C SER A 140 18.09 36.21 5.73
N ILE A 141 18.57 35.58 4.65
CA ILE A 141 18.23 34.18 4.36
C ILE A 141 18.62 33.23 5.50
N PHE A 142 19.73 33.51 6.20
CA PHE A 142 20.15 32.69 7.33
C PHE A 142 19.14 32.74 8.48
N ASP A 143 18.65 33.93 8.80
CA ASP A 143 17.64 34.15 9.85
C ASP A 143 16.30 33.52 9.45
N MET A 144 15.93 33.63 8.16
CA MET A 144 14.74 32.97 7.64
C MET A 144 14.84 31.44 7.75
N ALA A 145 15.99 30.86 7.39
CA ALA A 145 16.21 29.43 7.45
C ALA A 145 16.20 28.88 8.88
N ILE A 146 16.88 29.57 9.82
CA ILE A 146 16.85 29.22 11.24
C ILE A 146 15.44 29.37 11.79
N GLY A 147 14.74 30.47 11.47
CA GLY A 147 13.36 30.70 11.89
C GLY A 147 12.45 29.54 11.51
N ARG A 148 12.49 29.11 10.24
CA ARG A 148 11.71 27.96 9.77
C ARG A 148 12.06 26.66 10.50
N PHE A 149 13.34 26.41 10.75
CA PHE A 149 13.77 25.23 11.49
C PHE A 149 13.25 25.23 12.94
N LEU A 150 13.35 26.37 13.62
CA LEU A 150 12.86 26.54 14.99
C LEU A 150 11.33 26.43 15.08
N GLU A 151 10.60 27.09 14.19
CA GLU A 151 9.13 27.04 14.14
C GLU A 151 8.60 25.61 13.97
N ILE A 152 9.19 24.87 13.02
CA ILE A 152 8.82 23.48 12.75
C ILE A 152 9.18 22.59 13.96
N THR A 153 10.34 22.82 14.58
CA THR A 153 10.77 22.07 15.77
C THR A 153 9.84 22.32 16.96
N VAL A 154 9.45 23.58 17.21
CA VAL A 154 8.49 23.94 18.27
C VAL A 154 7.15 23.24 18.03
N GLY A 155 6.63 23.26 16.80
CA GLY A 155 5.40 22.54 16.44
C GLY A 155 5.51 21.03 16.69
N VAL A 156 6.63 20.41 16.29
CA VAL A 156 6.89 18.98 16.52
C VAL A 156 6.96 18.65 18.02
N VAL A 157 7.71 19.43 18.80
CA VAL A 157 7.87 19.21 20.26
C VAL A 157 6.53 19.38 20.97
N CYS A 158 5.77 20.42 20.66
CA CYS A 158 4.45 20.65 21.25
C CYS A 158 3.47 19.51 20.91
N SER A 159 3.46 19.06 19.66
CA SER A 159 2.66 17.91 19.22
C SER A 159 3.05 16.63 19.96
N ALA A 160 4.35 16.37 20.13
CA ALA A 160 4.84 15.21 20.86
C ALA A 160 4.46 15.26 22.35
N ILE A 161 4.60 16.42 23.01
CA ILE A 161 4.22 16.61 24.42
C ILE A 161 2.73 16.32 24.60
N VAL A 162 1.86 16.95 23.81
CA VAL A 162 0.41 16.77 23.95
C VAL A 162 -0.01 15.34 23.62
N THR A 163 0.54 14.75 22.55
CA THR A 163 0.20 13.38 22.14
C THR A 163 0.64 12.32 23.15
N THR A 164 1.72 12.57 23.88
CA THR A 164 2.23 11.65 24.92
C THR A 164 1.55 11.85 26.29
N THR A 165 1.12 13.08 26.62
CA THR A 165 0.52 13.41 27.92
C THR A 165 -0.99 13.29 27.94
N ILE A 166 -1.69 13.65 26.86
CA ILE A 166 -3.16 13.74 26.80
C ILE A 166 -3.70 12.55 25.99
N PHE A 167 -4.19 11.52 26.69
CA PHE A 167 -4.85 10.32 26.13
C PHE A 167 -4.09 9.70 24.93
N PRO A 168 -2.92 9.05 25.16
CA PRO A 168 -2.13 8.48 24.09
C PRO A 168 -2.91 7.35 23.39
N MET A 169 -3.17 7.54 22.09
CA MET A 169 -3.77 6.51 21.23
C MET A 169 -2.66 5.72 20.55
N HIS A 170 -2.31 4.59 21.17
CA HIS A 170 -1.27 3.70 20.68
C HIS A 170 -1.71 2.94 19.42
N ILE A 171 -0.79 2.75 18.47
CA ILE A 171 -1.08 1.95 17.26
C ILE A 171 -1.11 0.44 17.57
N GLY A 172 -0.42 -0.01 18.63
CA GLY A 172 -0.32 -1.42 19.02
C GLY A 172 -1.66 -2.14 19.19
N PRO A 173 -2.61 -1.63 19.99
CA PRO A 173 -3.94 -2.22 20.12
C PRO A 173 -4.72 -2.29 18.80
N ALA A 174 -4.62 -1.26 17.95
CA ALA A 174 -5.27 -1.24 16.65
C ALA A 174 -4.70 -2.33 15.72
N VAL A 175 -3.37 -2.49 15.71
CA VAL A 175 -2.69 -3.60 15.01
C VAL A 175 -3.13 -4.95 15.57
N LYS A 176 -3.23 -5.09 16.91
CA LYS A 176 -3.67 -6.33 17.56
C LYS A 176 -5.08 -6.75 17.13
N VAL A 177 -6.02 -5.82 17.14
CA VAL A 177 -7.40 -6.07 16.67
C VAL A 177 -7.40 -6.48 15.20
N ARG A 178 -6.63 -5.79 14.35
CA ARG A 178 -6.58 -6.08 12.91
C ARG A 178 -5.95 -7.44 12.62
N VAL A 179 -4.84 -7.78 13.27
CA VAL A 179 -4.21 -9.10 13.17
C VAL A 179 -5.17 -10.21 13.59
N ASN A 180 -5.81 -10.08 14.77
CA ASN A 180 -6.77 -11.08 15.25
C ASN A 180 -7.91 -11.28 14.25
N LYS A 181 -8.45 -10.18 13.72
CA LYS A 181 -9.48 -10.24 12.68
C LYS A 181 -8.96 -10.95 11.43
N THR A 182 -7.77 -10.62 10.93
CA THR A 182 -7.17 -11.25 9.75
C THR A 182 -6.92 -12.75 9.95
N VAL A 183 -6.49 -13.19 11.15
CA VAL A 183 -6.38 -14.62 11.49
C VAL A 183 -7.76 -15.29 11.46
N GLN A 184 -8.79 -14.65 12.03
CA GLN A 184 -10.16 -15.18 12.01
C GLN A 184 -10.74 -15.25 10.59
N ASP A 185 -10.54 -14.21 9.78
CA ASP A 185 -10.97 -14.15 8.39
C ASP A 185 -10.29 -15.25 7.56
N THR A 186 -9.01 -15.54 7.84
CA THR A 186 -8.26 -16.65 7.25
C THR A 186 -8.91 -18.01 7.57
N GLN A 187 -9.29 -18.25 8.83
CA GLN A 187 -9.99 -19.47 9.24
C GLN A 187 -11.39 -19.57 8.62
N ASN A 188 -12.12 -18.46 8.56
CA ASN A 188 -13.43 -18.41 7.91
C ASN A 188 -13.34 -18.73 6.41
N ILE A 189 -12.32 -18.23 5.72
CA ILE A 189 -12.08 -18.54 4.30
C ILE A 189 -11.75 -20.03 4.12
N PHE A 190 -10.88 -20.59 4.97
CA PHE A 190 -10.58 -22.03 4.97
C PHE A 190 -11.84 -22.89 5.13
N ASN A 191 -12.69 -22.55 6.11
CA ASN A 191 -13.95 -23.25 6.36
C ASN A 191 -14.88 -23.19 5.13
N LYS A 192 -15.01 -22.02 4.50
CA LYS A 192 -15.84 -21.86 3.30
C LYS A 192 -15.31 -22.67 2.12
N ILE A 193 -13.99 -22.71 1.92
CA ILE A 193 -13.36 -23.46 0.82
C ILE A 193 -13.62 -24.96 0.98
N LEU A 194 -13.42 -25.51 2.17
CA LEU A 194 -13.64 -26.95 2.40
C LEU A 194 -15.12 -27.32 2.36
N LEU A 195 -15.99 -26.58 3.03
CA LEU A 195 -17.42 -26.90 3.13
C LEU A 195 -18.19 -26.64 1.81
N ASN A 196 -17.52 -26.13 0.78
CA ASN A 196 -18.04 -25.95 -0.57
C ASN A 196 -19.46 -25.37 -0.60
N ASP A 197 -19.62 -24.23 0.08
CA ASP A 197 -20.92 -23.56 0.19
C ASP A 197 -21.39 -23.18 -1.22
N LYS A 198 -22.46 -23.82 -1.72
CA LYS A 198 -22.92 -23.80 -3.13
C LYS A 198 -23.26 -22.40 -3.67
N HIS A 199 -23.15 -21.36 -2.84
CA HIS A 199 -23.30 -19.96 -3.22
C HIS A 199 -21.99 -19.34 -3.72
N GLN A 200 -21.74 -19.54 -5.02
CA GLN A 200 -21.21 -18.55 -5.98
C GLN A 200 -19.94 -17.75 -5.63
N SER A 201 -18.86 -18.01 -6.39
CA SER A 201 -17.92 -17.02 -6.98
C SER A 201 -17.14 -16.01 -6.11
N HIS A 202 -17.33 -15.92 -4.80
CA HIS A 202 -16.74 -14.85 -3.96
C HIS A 202 -15.44 -15.24 -3.21
N TYR A 203 -14.84 -16.41 -3.47
CA TYR A 203 -13.56 -16.80 -2.86
C TYR A 203 -12.43 -15.87 -3.29
N ALA A 204 -12.32 -15.57 -4.59
CA ALA A 204 -11.30 -14.67 -5.12
C ALA A 204 -11.38 -13.26 -4.50
N GLU A 205 -12.59 -12.74 -4.29
CA GLU A 205 -12.80 -11.45 -3.62
C GLU A 205 -12.41 -11.51 -2.13
N SER A 206 -12.76 -12.59 -1.44
CA SER A 206 -12.40 -12.79 -0.03
C SER A 206 -10.88 -12.93 0.14
N LEU A 207 -10.22 -13.71 -0.71
CA LEU A 207 -8.76 -13.86 -0.75
C LEU A 207 -8.07 -12.56 -1.14
N GLY A 208 -8.63 -11.80 -2.09
CA GLY A 208 -8.16 -10.47 -2.45
C GLY A 208 -8.33 -9.45 -1.32
N SER A 209 -9.38 -9.57 -0.51
CA SER A 209 -9.55 -8.76 0.72
C SER A 209 -8.54 -9.13 1.80
N LEU A 210 -8.24 -10.43 1.97
CA LEU A 210 -7.21 -10.91 2.90
C LEU A 210 -5.83 -10.39 2.50
N ALA A 211 -5.49 -10.44 1.20
CA ALA A 211 -4.25 -9.87 0.67
C ALA A 211 -4.11 -8.37 0.97
N ARG A 212 -5.20 -7.61 0.84
CA ARG A 212 -5.23 -6.17 1.18
C ARG A 212 -5.04 -5.93 2.67
N ASP A 213 -5.70 -6.70 3.53
CA ASP A 213 -5.56 -6.55 4.97
C ASP A 213 -4.13 -6.88 5.45
N ILE A 214 -3.49 -7.90 4.89
CA ILE A 214 -2.07 -8.22 5.16
C ILE A 214 -1.16 -7.04 4.77
N ALA A 215 -1.36 -6.46 3.57
CA ALA A 215 -0.59 -5.31 3.10
C ALA A 215 -0.79 -4.06 3.98
N ASP A 216 -2.02 -3.81 4.43
CA ASP A 216 -2.34 -2.70 5.33
C ASP A 216 -1.67 -2.86 6.71
N ILE A 217 -1.68 -4.07 7.27
CA ILE A 217 -1.01 -4.35 8.56
C ILE A 217 0.50 -4.18 8.42
N HIS A 218 1.10 -4.60 7.29
CA HIS A 218 2.51 -4.32 6.99
C HIS A 218 2.80 -2.80 7.02
N GLY A 219 1.95 -1.99 6.40
CA GLY A 219 2.07 -0.53 6.42
C GLY A 219 2.04 0.06 7.84
N MET A 220 1.13 -0.42 8.69
CA MET A 220 1.02 0.00 10.08
C MET A 220 2.22 -0.43 10.94
N THR A 221 2.75 -1.63 10.68
CA THR A 221 3.81 -2.27 11.49
C THR A 221 5.11 -1.47 11.50
N VAL A 222 5.45 -0.78 10.40
CA VAL A 222 6.66 0.06 10.31
C VAL A 222 6.65 1.18 11.37
N HIS A 223 5.46 1.65 11.75
CA HIS A 223 5.30 2.73 12.72
C HIS A 223 5.43 2.27 14.19
N LEU A 224 5.38 0.96 14.47
CA LEU A 224 5.47 0.42 15.84
C LEU A 224 6.82 0.73 16.51
N SER A 225 7.89 0.83 15.74
CA SER A 225 9.23 1.12 16.26
C SER A 225 9.37 2.54 16.83
N TYR A 226 8.48 3.46 16.45
CA TYR A 226 8.50 4.87 16.85
C TYR A 226 7.64 5.16 18.10
N GLU A 227 7.09 4.13 18.75
CA GLU A 227 6.17 4.27 19.88
C GLU A 227 6.51 3.35 21.06
N LYS A 228 6.19 3.79 22.27
CA LYS A 228 6.19 2.98 23.49
C LYS A 228 4.81 2.32 23.67
N SER A 229 4.47 1.35 22.83
CA SER A 229 3.24 0.55 22.97
C SER A 229 3.54 -0.86 23.49
N THR A 230 2.49 -1.65 23.77
CA THR A 230 2.61 -3.06 24.16
C THR A 230 3.40 -3.91 23.15
N LEU A 231 3.44 -3.50 21.88
CA LEU A 231 4.15 -4.19 20.80
C LEU A 231 5.51 -3.56 20.47
N LYS A 232 6.09 -2.76 21.39
CA LYS A 232 7.41 -2.15 21.18
C LYS A 232 8.47 -3.24 20.98
N GLY A 233 9.27 -3.11 19.91
CA GLY A 233 10.30 -4.09 19.56
C GLY A 233 9.79 -5.31 18.79
N MET A 234 8.48 -5.48 18.66
CA MET A 234 7.86 -6.62 17.95
C MET A 234 7.73 -6.41 16.44
N THR A 235 8.33 -5.35 15.88
CA THR A 235 8.25 -5.04 14.44
C THR A 235 8.75 -6.19 13.57
N LYS A 236 9.92 -6.78 13.89
CA LYS A 236 10.49 -7.88 13.11
C LYS A 236 9.67 -9.18 13.24
N PRO A 237 9.34 -9.67 14.46
CA PRO A 237 8.47 -10.83 14.61
C PRO A 237 7.13 -10.69 13.89
N LEU A 238 6.50 -9.51 14.00
CA LEU A 238 5.23 -9.24 13.34
C LEU A 238 5.37 -9.23 11.81
N GLN A 239 6.46 -8.68 11.28
CA GLN A 239 6.75 -8.74 9.84
C GLN A 239 6.93 -10.18 9.36
N GLU A 240 7.62 -11.02 10.12
CA GLU A 240 7.77 -12.44 9.77
C GLU A 240 6.46 -13.21 9.87
N MET A 241 5.63 -12.93 10.89
CA MET A 241 4.28 -13.49 10.99
C MET A 241 3.43 -13.13 9.76
N LEU A 242 3.46 -11.87 9.33
CA LEU A 242 2.75 -11.42 8.13
C LEU A 242 3.31 -12.08 6.85
N ASN A 243 4.63 -12.31 6.78
CA ASN A 243 5.21 -13.08 5.67
C ASN A 243 4.64 -14.51 5.64
N GLN A 244 4.48 -15.16 6.81
CA GLN A 244 3.85 -16.48 6.89
C GLN A 244 2.37 -16.43 6.49
N MET A 245 1.64 -15.37 6.86
CA MET A 245 0.27 -15.15 6.38
C MET A 245 0.20 -15.03 4.85
N THR A 246 1.17 -14.37 4.21
CA THR A 246 1.26 -14.30 2.75
C THR A 246 1.47 -15.68 2.13
N MET A 247 2.29 -16.54 2.73
CA MET A 247 2.46 -17.94 2.27
C MET A 247 1.16 -18.74 2.43
N LEU A 248 0.46 -18.54 3.55
CA LEU A 248 -0.81 -19.21 3.82
C LEU A 248 -1.90 -18.79 2.82
N LEU A 249 -1.93 -17.52 2.39
CA LEU A 249 -2.81 -17.05 1.32
C LEU A 249 -2.60 -17.89 0.02
N SER A 250 -1.36 -18.20 -0.33
CA SER A 250 -1.04 -19.07 -1.49
C SER A 250 -1.68 -20.45 -1.35
N ASN A 251 -1.58 -21.06 -0.16
CA ASN A 251 -2.19 -22.37 0.12
C ASN A 251 -3.71 -22.31 0.00
N LEU A 252 -4.37 -21.26 0.51
CA LEU A 252 -5.83 -21.12 0.41
C LEU A 252 -6.30 -20.98 -1.03
N VAL A 253 -5.55 -20.26 -1.86
CA VAL A 253 -5.86 -20.13 -3.29
C VAL A 253 -5.72 -21.50 -3.98
N ALA A 254 -4.63 -22.23 -3.72
CA ALA A 254 -4.42 -23.57 -4.27
C ALA A 254 -5.51 -24.57 -3.82
N MET A 255 -5.94 -24.51 -2.56
CA MET A 255 -7.05 -25.31 -2.05
C MET A 255 -8.37 -24.99 -2.76
N SER A 256 -8.69 -23.70 -2.92
CA SER A 256 -9.88 -23.26 -3.63
C SER A 256 -9.89 -23.77 -5.07
N GLU A 257 -8.75 -23.75 -5.73
CA GLU A 257 -8.60 -24.20 -7.11
C GLU A 257 -8.76 -25.72 -7.23
N ARG A 258 -8.21 -26.48 -6.29
CA ARG A 258 -8.38 -27.94 -6.23
C ARG A 258 -9.83 -28.34 -5.97
N MET A 259 -10.52 -27.63 -5.08
CA MET A 259 -11.96 -27.85 -4.85
C MET A 259 -12.81 -27.53 -6.09
N ASN A 260 -12.41 -26.53 -6.89
CA ASN A 260 -13.07 -26.19 -8.15
C ASN A 260 -12.84 -27.25 -9.24
N GLN A 261 -11.69 -27.92 -9.25
CA GLN A 261 -11.34 -28.95 -10.25
C GLN A 261 -12.07 -30.28 -10.05
N LEU A 262 -12.56 -30.58 -8.85
CA LEU A 262 -13.33 -31.79 -8.60
C LEU A 262 -14.63 -31.75 -9.40
N ASP A 263 -14.96 -32.85 -10.09
CA ASP A 263 -16.18 -32.90 -10.92
C ASP A 263 -17.43 -32.74 -10.04
N GLU A 264 -18.42 -32.00 -10.55
CA GLU A 264 -19.71 -31.82 -9.88
C GLU A 264 -20.43 -33.16 -9.61
N GLN A 265 -20.16 -34.19 -10.43
CA GLN A 265 -20.70 -35.54 -10.24
C GLN A 265 -20.07 -36.27 -9.04
N PHE A 266 -18.80 -35.98 -8.72
CA PHE A 266 -18.11 -36.54 -7.55
C PHE A 266 -18.41 -35.77 -6.26
N LYS A 267 -18.84 -34.50 -6.37
CA LYS A 267 -19.35 -33.69 -5.24
C LYS A 267 -20.74 -34.14 -4.78
N ASP A 268 -20.92 -35.45 -4.63
CA ASP A 268 -22.13 -36.10 -4.19
C ASP A 268 -22.31 -35.98 -2.66
N GLU A 269 -23.37 -36.60 -2.14
CA GLU A 269 -23.67 -36.57 -0.71
C GLU A 269 -22.61 -37.30 0.14
N HIS A 270 -21.87 -38.24 -0.45
CA HIS A 270 -20.81 -38.97 0.25
C HIS A 270 -19.57 -38.10 0.41
N PHE A 271 -19.10 -37.46 -0.67
CA PHE A 271 -18.00 -36.49 -0.62
C PHE A 271 -18.25 -35.39 0.41
N GLN A 272 -19.46 -34.83 0.42
CA GLN A 272 -19.85 -33.78 1.37
C GLN A 272 -19.80 -34.27 2.83
N LYS A 273 -20.23 -35.51 3.12
CA LYS A 273 -20.15 -36.08 4.47
C LYS A 273 -18.71 -36.27 4.93
N GLU A 274 -17.86 -36.83 4.07
CA GLU A 274 -16.44 -37.07 4.39
C GLU A 274 -15.67 -35.74 4.58
N ILE A 275 -15.90 -34.74 3.72
CA ILE A 275 -15.27 -33.43 3.86
C ILE A 275 -15.72 -32.68 5.11
N VAL A 276 -17.00 -32.78 5.49
CA VAL A 276 -17.50 -32.22 6.76
C VAL A 276 -16.84 -32.89 7.96
N LEU A 277 -16.60 -34.20 7.90
CA LEU A 277 -15.92 -34.97 8.95
C LEU A 277 -14.44 -34.55 9.06
N ILE A 278 -13.72 -34.49 7.94
CA ILE A 278 -12.35 -33.96 7.87
C ILE A 278 -12.28 -32.54 8.44
N HIS A 279 -13.21 -31.68 8.03
CA HIS A 279 -13.30 -30.30 8.53
C HIS A 279 -13.51 -30.26 10.04
N ALA A 280 -14.40 -31.10 10.60
CA ALA A 280 -14.66 -31.18 12.02
C ALA A 280 -13.43 -31.66 12.83
N HIS A 281 -12.71 -32.67 12.34
CA HIS A 281 -11.46 -33.14 12.97
C HIS A 281 -10.39 -32.04 12.98
N ILE A 282 -10.21 -31.33 11.85
CA ILE A 282 -9.27 -30.21 11.77
C ILE A 282 -9.69 -29.07 12.72
N GLN A 283 -10.97 -28.72 12.76
CA GLN A 283 -11.45 -27.64 13.62
C GLN A 283 -11.27 -27.98 15.11
N THR A 284 -11.55 -29.23 15.51
CA THR A 284 -11.37 -29.69 16.89
C THR A 284 -9.90 -29.63 17.29
N PHE A 285 -9.02 -30.14 16.43
CA PHE A 285 -7.57 -30.07 16.61
C PHE A 285 -7.05 -28.63 16.76
N MET A 286 -7.60 -27.69 15.98
CA MET A 286 -7.24 -26.27 16.06
C MET A 286 -7.77 -25.56 17.32
N GLN A 287 -8.78 -26.10 18.00
CA GLN A 287 -9.35 -25.54 19.23
C GLN A 287 -8.68 -26.08 20.50
N ASP A 288 -8.27 -27.36 20.49
CA ASP A 288 -7.71 -28.05 21.66
C ASP A 288 -6.32 -27.53 22.07
N TYR A 289 -5.51 -27.05 21.13
CA TYR A 289 -4.14 -26.59 21.37
C TYR A 289 -4.06 -25.05 21.51
N GLN A 290 -4.66 -24.49 22.56
CA GLN A 290 -4.63 -23.03 22.80
C GLN A 290 -3.22 -22.48 23.12
N GLU A 291 -2.36 -23.28 23.76
CA GLU A 291 -0.94 -22.97 23.93
C GLU A 291 -0.11 -23.91 23.06
N ILE A 292 0.38 -23.39 21.93
CA ILE A 292 1.15 -24.18 20.97
C ILE A 292 2.60 -24.18 21.43
N GLN A 293 3.24 -25.34 21.52
CA GLN A 293 4.69 -25.43 21.69
C GLN A 293 5.37 -25.61 20.33
N GLU A 294 6.66 -25.29 20.27
CA GLU A 294 7.43 -25.37 19.04
C GLU A 294 7.55 -26.80 18.50
N GLN A 295 7.53 -27.79 19.39
CA GLN A 295 7.56 -29.22 19.06
C GLN A 295 6.28 -29.68 18.35
N ASP A 296 5.17 -28.96 18.56
CA ASP A 296 3.86 -29.34 18.06
C ASP A 296 3.57 -28.80 16.64
N LEU A 297 4.44 -27.97 16.08
CA LEU A 297 4.19 -27.26 14.81
C LEU A 297 3.95 -28.19 13.62
N ASN A 298 4.57 -29.39 13.64
CA ASN A 298 4.44 -30.38 12.57
C ASN A 298 3.36 -31.44 12.85
N LEU A 299 2.69 -31.38 14.00
CA LEU A 299 1.63 -32.33 14.34
C LEU A 299 0.37 -32.05 13.51
N LEU A 300 -0.26 -33.13 13.07
CA LEU A 300 -1.52 -33.16 12.34
C LEU A 300 -2.59 -33.83 13.21
N PRO A 301 -3.89 -33.66 12.87
CA PRO A 301 -4.95 -34.46 13.48
C PRO A 301 -4.62 -35.96 13.36
N PRO A 302 -4.86 -36.78 14.40
CA PRO A 302 -4.52 -38.20 14.36
C PRO A 302 -5.24 -38.96 13.24
N GLU A 303 -6.45 -38.53 12.90
CA GLU A 303 -7.29 -39.11 11.85
C GLU A 303 -6.92 -38.61 10.44
N PHE A 304 -6.06 -37.59 10.32
CA PHE A 304 -5.82 -36.86 9.05
C PHE A 304 -5.41 -37.78 7.88
N GLU A 305 -4.49 -38.72 8.11
CA GLU A 305 -4.04 -39.64 7.07
C GLU A 305 -5.14 -40.63 6.69
N GLN A 306 -5.93 -41.08 7.66
CA GLN A 306 -7.00 -42.05 7.47
C GLN A 306 -8.19 -41.43 6.73
N ASP A 307 -8.61 -40.24 7.12
CA ASP A 307 -9.77 -39.55 6.53
C ASP A 307 -9.52 -39.26 5.04
N PHE A 308 -8.34 -38.72 4.70
CA PHE A 308 -7.99 -38.48 3.30
C PHE A 308 -7.79 -39.79 2.52
N HIS A 309 -7.34 -40.87 3.17
CA HIS A 309 -7.24 -42.16 2.51
C HIS A 309 -8.62 -42.73 2.14
N GLN A 310 -9.61 -42.62 3.04
CA GLN A 310 -11.00 -43.01 2.74
C GLN A 310 -11.59 -42.17 1.61
N LEU A 311 -11.40 -40.85 1.65
CA LEU A 311 -11.86 -39.93 0.60
C LEU A 311 -11.25 -40.27 -0.77
N MET A 312 -9.96 -40.59 -0.82
CA MET A 312 -9.27 -40.96 -2.06
C MET A 312 -9.70 -42.33 -2.59
N GLN A 313 -9.99 -43.31 -1.73
CA GLN A 313 -10.47 -44.63 -2.16
C GLN A 313 -11.83 -44.59 -2.85
N ALA A 314 -12.70 -43.68 -2.43
CA ALA A 314 -14.02 -43.48 -3.06
C ALA A 314 -13.93 -42.74 -4.42
N ALA A 315 -12.78 -42.12 -4.73
CA ALA A 315 -12.61 -41.27 -5.90
C ALA A 315 -12.12 -42.03 -7.14
N PRO A 316 -12.58 -41.66 -8.35
CA PRO A 316 -11.97 -42.10 -9.60
C PRO A 316 -10.48 -41.74 -9.67
N HIS A 317 -9.68 -42.53 -10.41
CA HIS A 317 -8.23 -42.34 -10.51
C HIS A 317 -7.83 -40.91 -10.93
N GLU A 318 -8.57 -40.25 -11.82
CA GLU A 318 -8.29 -38.87 -12.24
C GLU A 318 -8.47 -37.85 -11.09
N GLN A 319 -9.44 -38.10 -10.19
CA GLN A 319 -9.71 -37.22 -9.05
C GLN A 319 -8.82 -37.50 -7.84
N GLN A 320 -8.25 -38.71 -7.74
CA GLN A 320 -7.27 -39.04 -6.70
C GLN A 320 -6.05 -38.11 -6.74
N ILE A 321 -5.61 -37.70 -7.94
CA ILE A 321 -4.50 -36.75 -8.10
C ILE A 321 -4.87 -35.37 -7.52
N ILE A 322 -6.10 -34.90 -7.76
CA ILE A 322 -6.59 -33.62 -7.24
C ILE A 322 -6.70 -33.67 -5.71
N LEU A 323 -7.22 -34.79 -5.17
CA LEU A 323 -7.34 -35.01 -3.72
C LEU A 323 -5.99 -35.18 -3.02
N ALA A 324 -5.02 -35.84 -3.65
CA ALA A 324 -3.64 -35.93 -3.15
C ALA A 324 -2.99 -34.54 -3.07
N GLY A 325 -3.26 -33.70 -4.07
CA GLY A 325 -2.99 -32.28 -3.99
C GLY A 325 -3.66 -31.66 -2.76
N LEU A 326 -4.99 -31.69 -2.68
CA LEU A 326 -5.76 -31.03 -1.61
C LEU A 326 -5.25 -31.42 -0.23
N LYS A 327 -4.97 -32.71 -0.01
CA LYS A 327 -4.34 -33.24 1.21
C LYS A 327 -3.04 -32.50 1.56
N MET A 328 -2.17 -32.29 0.58
CA MET A 328 -0.90 -31.58 0.77
C MET A 328 -1.10 -30.11 1.15
N ASP A 329 -2.03 -29.39 0.51
CA ASP A 329 -2.30 -28.00 0.88
C ASP A 329 -2.92 -27.87 2.27
N VAL A 330 -3.87 -28.76 2.62
CA VAL A 330 -4.48 -28.76 3.95
C VAL A 330 -3.41 -29.03 5.02
N ARG A 331 -2.50 -29.98 4.77
CA ARG A 331 -1.34 -30.23 5.64
C ARG A 331 -0.50 -28.96 5.82
N HIS A 332 -0.13 -28.29 4.73
CA HIS A 332 0.66 -27.06 4.79
C HIS A 332 -0.10 -25.89 5.42
N TYR A 333 -1.42 -25.80 5.23
CA TYR A 333 -2.27 -24.83 5.90
C TYR A 333 -2.19 -25.02 7.42
N ILE A 334 -2.40 -26.25 7.93
CA ILE A 334 -2.36 -26.57 9.37
C ILE A 334 -0.99 -26.19 9.96
N GLN A 335 0.10 -26.55 9.29
CA GLN A 335 1.46 -26.20 9.75
C GLN A 335 1.68 -24.68 9.80
N ASN A 336 1.31 -23.96 8.73
CA ASN A 336 1.54 -22.52 8.63
C ASN A 336 0.66 -21.73 9.61
N ILE A 337 -0.60 -22.11 9.80
CA ILE A 337 -1.49 -21.40 10.74
C ILE A 337 -1.02 -21.59 12.18
N ARG A 338 -0.51 -22.77 12.55
CA ARG A 338 0.08 -23.02 13.87
C ARG A 338 1.36 -22.21 14.08
N ALA A 339 2.22 -22.11 13.07
CA ALA A 339 3.40 -21.25 13.13
C ALA A 339 3.01 -19.77 13.34
N ILE A 340 1.99 -19.28 12.63
CA ILE A 340 1.44 -17.93 12.82
C ILE A 340 0.89 -17.73 14.23
N GLN A 341 0.11 -18.69 14.75
CA GLN A 341 -0.44 -18.64 16.10
C GLN A 341 0.65 -18.65 17.17
N LEU A 342 1.70 -19.47 17.02
CA LEU A 342 2.86 -19.50 17.93
C LEU A 342 3.62 -18.17 17.93
N ILE A 343 3.93 -17.62 16.74
CA ILE A 343 4.58 -16.31 16.64
C ILE A 343 3.70 -15.24 17.30
N TRP A 344 2.39 -15.29 17.08
CA TRP A 344 1.45 -14.35 17.69
C TRP A 344 1.35 -14.50 19.21
N GLN A 345 1.39 -15.73 19.73
CA GLN A 345 1.44 -16.01 21.17
C GLN A 345 2.71 -15.40 21.79
N ARG A 346 3.88 -15.64 21.19
CA ARG A 346 5.16 -15.05 21.63
C ARG A 346 5.14 -13.52 21.60
N ILE A 347 4.62 -12.92 20.52
CA ILE A 347 4.45 -11.46 20.40
C ILE A 347 3.56 -10.92 21.53
N ASN A 348 2.47 -11.61 21.86
CA ASN A 348 1.58 -11.20 22.95
C ASN A 348 2.23 -11.33 24.34
N CYS A 349 3.17 -12.26 24.51
CA CYS A 349 4.00 -12.41 25.71
C CYS A 349 5.21 -11.46 25.75
N GLY A 350 5.44 -10.67 24.70
CA GLY A 350 6.60 -9.77 24.59
C GLY A 350 7.91 -10.48 24.20
N ASP A 351 7.83 -11.73 23.73
CA ASP A 351 8.96 -12.49 23.22
C ASP A 351 9.14 -12.24 21.70
N ALA A 352 10.35 -11.81 21.33
CA ALA A 352 10.71 -11.51 19.95
C ALA A 352 11.41 -12.69 19.23
N VAL A 353 11.57 -13.83 19.90
CA VAL A 353 12.25 -15.00 19.33
C VAL A 353 11.35 -15.73 18.34
N LEU A 354 11.83 -15.88 17.12
CA LEU A 354 11.17 -16.69 16.09
C LEU A 354 11.39 -18.18 16.35
N PRO A 355 10.42 -19.06 16.00
CA PRO A 355 10.65 -20.51 16.03
C PRO A 355 11.80 -20.90 15.08
N GLU A 356 12.66 -21.84 15.48
CA GLU A 356 13.77 -22.38 14.69
C GLU A 356 13.29 -23.02 13.37
N SER A 357 12.07 -23.56 13.36
CA SER A 357 11.42 -24.12 12.17
C SER A 357 11.04 -23.05 11.13
N VAL A 358 10.90 -21.79 11.55
CA VAL A 358 10.57 -20.67 10.68
C VAL A 358 11.85 -19.97 10.27
N THR A 359 12.31 -20.25 9.05
CA THR A 359 13.41 -19.50 8.45
C THR A 359 13.00 -18.04 8.31
N ALA A 360 13.62 -17.18 9.12
CA ALA A 360 13.42 -15.74 9.04
C ALA A 360 13.72 -15.30 7.60
N LEU A 361 12.74 -14.67 6.95
CA LEU A 361 12.93 -14.07 5.65
C LEU A 361 13.63 -12.74 5.87
N THR A 362 14.90 -12.80 6.31
CA THR A 362 15.79 -11.66 6.57
C THR A 362 16.09 -10.94 5.27
N THR A 363 15.08 -10.24 4.78
CA THR A 363 15.18 -9.31 3.67
C THR A 363 15.66 -8.00 4.25
N ASN A 364 16.59 -7.33 3.57
CA ASN A 364 16.86 -5.92 3.82
C ASN A 364 15.58 -5.14 3.51
N TYR A 365 14.71 -5.02 4.50
CA TYR A 365 13.44 -4.32 4.39
C TYR A 365 13.74 -2.83 4.17
N PRO A 366 13.09 -2.16 3.21
CA PRO A 366 11.92 -2.59 2.43
C PRO A 366 12.28 -3.08 1.00
N ASN A 367 11.86 -4.30 0.64
CA ASN A 367 11.72 -4.73 -0.76
C ASN A 367 10.26 -4.61 -1.22
N LEU A 368 9.60 -3.50 -0.88
CA LEU A 368 8.34 -3.16 -1.55
C LEU A 368 8.63 -2.85 -3.03
N HIS A 369 7.67 -3.14 -3.91
CA HIS A 369 7.82 -2.86 -5.34
C HIS A 369 8.24 -1.40 -5.60
N ARG A 370 9.46 -1.21 -6.13
CA ARG A 370 10.00 0.10 -6.50
C ARG A 370 9.70 0.39 -7.95
N ASP A 371 8.99 1.48 -8.17
CA ASP A 371 8.52 1.87 -9.48
C ASP A 371 9.32 3.08 -10.00
N HIS A 372 10.45 2.79 -10.64
CA HIS A 372 11.30 3.81 -11.22
C HIS A 372 10.59 4.62 -12.30
N GLY A 373 9.68 4.02 -13.06
CA GLY A 373 8.93 4.72 -14.11
C GLY A 373 8.03 5.81 -13.55
N VAL A 374 7.27 5.50 -12.51
CA VAL A 374 6.44 6.49 -11.80
C VAL A 374 7.30 7.54 -11.10
N ALA A 375 8.43 7.13 -10.52
CA ALA A 375 9.36 8.04 -9.85
C ALA A 375 9.96 9.07 -10.81
N VAL A 376 10.46 8.66 -11.99
CA VAL A 376 11.03 9.56 -12.99
C VAL A 376 9.97 10.55 -13.50
N ARG A 377 8.76 10.06 -13.85
CA ARG A 377 7.67 10.95 -14.30
C ARG A 377 7.25 11.93 -13.21
N GLY A 378 7.27 11.52 -11.95
CA GLY A 378 7.02 12.39 -10.82
C GLY A 378 8.06 13.50 -10.69
N GLY A 379 9.34 13.16 -10.76
CA GLY A 379 10.44 14.13 -10.73
C GLY A 379 10.38 15.13 -11.90
N ILE A 380 10.14 14.64 -13.13
CA ILE A 380 9.97 15.48 -14.33
C ILE A 380 8.76 16.40 -14.19
N SER A 381 7.64 15.90 -13.67
CA SER A 381 6.43 16.72 -13.46
C SER A 381 6.75 17.89 -12.53
N ALA A 382 7.40 17.64 -11.40
CA ALA A 382 7.76 18.70 -10.46
C ALA A 382 8.76 19.70 -11.03
N PHE A 383 9.73 19.22 -11.82
CA PHE A 383 10.66 20.08 -12.55
C PHE A 383 9.90 21.07 -13.45
N ILE A 384 8.99 20.56 -14.29
CA ILE A 384 8.19 21.38 -15.22
C ILE A 384 7.29 22.35 -14.45
N ILE A 385 6.67 21.92 -13.35
CA ILE A 385 5.79 22.78 -12.53
C ILE A 385 6.55 23.98 -11.98
N ILE A 386 7.76 23.76 -11.44
CA ILE A 386 8.58 24.84 -10.88
C ILE A 386 9.03 25.79 -11.99
N VAL A 387 9.49 25.26 -13.13
CA VAL A 387 9.90 26.09 -14.28
C VAL A 387 8.72 26.94 -14.79
N LEU A 388 7.52 26.38 -14.90
CA LEU A 388 6.34 27.12 -15.35
C LEU A 388 5.86 28.14 -14.32
N GLY A 389 5.74 27.76 -13.05
CA GLY A 389 5.26 28.64 -11.98
C GLY A 389 6.21 29.82 -11.74
N THR A 390 7.50 29.54 -11.63
CA THR A 390 8.52 30.58 -11.40
C THR A 390 8.85 31.35 -12.67
N GLY A 391 8.84 30.70 -13.84
CA GLY A 391 8.97 31.40 -15.12
C GLY A 391 7.83 32.39 -15.36
N PHE A 392 6.59 32.01 -15.01
CA PHE A 392 5.45 32.94 -15.04
C PHE A 392 5.65 34.12 -14.10
N TRP A 393 6.12 33.87 -12.87
CA TRP A 393 6.43 34.94 -11.91
C TRP A 393 7.50 35.90 -12.44
N ILE A 394 8.61 35.39 -12.97
CA ILE A 394 9.72 36.18 -13.54
C ILE A 394 9.22 37.03 -14.72
N LEU A 395 8.46 36.44 -15.65
CA LEU A 395 8.00 37.13 -16.87
C LEU A 395 6.90 38.16 -16.61
N SER A 396 5.99 37.87 -15.67
CA SER A 396 4.88 38.77 -15.34
C SER A 396 5.33 39.95 -14.47
N GLY A 397 6.44 39.81 -13.74
CA GLY A 397 6.82 40.79 -12.71
C GLY A 397 5.80 40.89 -11.58
N TRP A 398 4.93 39.88 -11.41
CA TRP A 398 3.85 39.92 -10.44
C TRP A 398 4.41 39.90 -9.02
N LYS A 399 4.17 40.97 -8.24
CA LYS A 399 4.75 41.15 -6.90
C LYS A 399 4.49 39.96 -5.97
N THR A 400 3.27 39.44 -5.92
CA THR A 400 2.92 38.28 -5.07
C THR A 400 3.04 36.93 -5.79
N GLY A 401 3.60 36.92 -7.01
CA GLY A 401 3.76 35.71 -7.82
C GLY A 401 4.62 34.62 -7.17
N PHE A 402 5.44 34.96 -6.17
CA PHE A 402 6.17 33.99 -5.35
C PHE A 402 5.23 32.99 -4.65
N MET A 403 4.03 33.41 -4.22
CA MET A 403 3.06 32.54 -3.55
C MET A 403 2.44 31.53 -4.52
N LEU A 404 2.24 31.92 -5.78
CA LEU A 404 1.84 31.00 -6.84
C LEU A 404 2.91 29.93 -7.04
N ALA A 405 4.17 30.35 -7.20
CA ALA A 405 5.27 29.44 -7.43
C ALA A 405 5.50 28.50 -6.22
N GLU A 406 5.40 29.03 -5.00
CA GLU A 406 5.49 28.28 -3.75
C GLU A 406 4.39 27.23 -3.65
N MET A 407 3.12 27.62 -3.86
CA MET A 407 1.99 26.69 -3.80
C MET A 407 2.00 25.67 -4.93
N ALA A 408 2.56 26.02 -6.10
CA ALA A 408 2.79 25.07 -7.17
C ALA A 408 3.81 24.00 -6.75
N ALA A 409 4.93 24.39 -6.16
CA ALA A 409 5.95 23.44 -5.68
C ALA A 409 5.42 22.53 -4.54
N ILE A 410 4.70 23.10 -3.57
CA ILE A 410 4.09 22.32 -2.47
C ILE A 410 3.07 21.32 -3.03
N SER A 411 2.19 21.78 -3.93
CA SER A 411 1.16 20.93 -4.55
C SER A 411 1.80 19.84 -5.41
N ALA A 412 2.86 20.16 -6.16
CA ALA A 412 3.62 19.17 -6.90
C ALA A 412 4.15 18.06 -5.99
N CYS A 413 4.76 18.42 -4.85
CA CYS A 413 5.32 17.43 -3.92
C CYS A 413 4.24 16.52 -3.32
N ILE A 414 3.11 17.09 -2.89
CA ILE A 414 2.02 16.34 -2.23
C ILE A 414 1.27 15.46 -3.24
N LEU A 415 0.88 16.02 -4.39
CA LEU A 415 0.04 15.31 -5.37
C LEU A 415 0.84 14.26 -6.15
N THR A 416 2.15 14.45 -6.30
CA THR A 416 3.00 13.46 -6.97
C THR A 416 3.11 12.16 -6.17
N ALA A 417 2.89 12.18 -4.85
CA ALA A 417 2.83 10.95 -4.07
C ALA A 417 1.55 10.10 -4.34
N MET A 418 0.51 10.68 -4.95
CA MET A 418 -0.79 10.03 -5.13
C MET A 418 -0.89 9.33 -6.48
N ASP A 419 -1.46 8.12 -6.56
CA ASP A 419 -1.59 7.37 -7.83
C ASP A 419 -2.48 8.05 -8.87
N ASN A 420 -3.63 8.56 -8.42
CA ASN A 420 -4.51 9.42 -9.23
C ASN A 420 -4.70 10.75 -8.52
N PRO A 421 -4.01 11.81 -8.95
CA PRO A 421 -4.05 13.11 -8.27
C PRO A 421 -5.30 13.94 -8.62
N VAL A 422 -6.08 13.56 -9.64
CA VAL A 422 -7.20 14.38 -10.13
C VAL A 422 -8.35 14.49 -9.11
N PRO A 423 -8.83 13.40 -8.47
CA PRO A 423 -9.86 13.52 -7.44
C PRO A 423 -9.37 14.30 -6.23
N ALA A 424 -8.12 14.06 -5.81
CA ALA A 424 -7.48 14.75 -4.70
C ALA A 424 -7.38 16.26 -4.96
N LEU A 425 -7.02 16.66 -6.18
CA LEU A 425 -7.01 18.07 -6.58
C LEU A 425 -8.38 18.71 -6.44
N LYS A 426 -9.43 18.08 -6.98
CA LYS A 426 -10.76 18.69 -6.96
C LYS A 426 -11.18 19.00 -5.51
N MET A 427 -10.76 18.15 -4.57
CA MET A 427 -10.94 18.39 -3.13
C MET A 427 -9.99 19.49 -2.61
N PHE A 428 -8.73 19.49 -3.03
CA PHE A 428 -7.73 20.49 -2.67
C PHE A 428 -8.12 21.92 -3.10
N ILE A 429 -8.53 22.12 -4.36
CA ILE A 429 -8.98 23.42 -4.88
C ILE A 429 -10.22 23.89 -4.13
N ARG A 430 -11.22 23.02 -3.94
CA ARG A 430 -12.43 23.36 -3.19
C ARG A 430 -12.11 23.74 -1.75
N GLY A 431 -11.23 22.97 -1.10
CA GLY A 431 -10.75 23.26 0.26
C GLY A 431 -10.09 24.63 0.36
N ASN A 432 -9.25 25.02 -0.61
CA ASN A 432 -8.63 26.36 -0.63
C ASN A 432 -9.63 27.48 -0.94
N ILE A 433 -10.61 27.26 -1.82
CA ILE A 433 -11.68 28.24 -2.09
C ILE A 433 -12.52 28.46 -0.81
N TYR A 434 -12.90 27.38 -0.11
CA TYR A 434 -13.61 27.49 1.17
C TYR A 434 -12.74 28.14 2.24
N ALA A 435 -11.46 27.83 2.29
CA ALA A 435 -10.51 28.48 3.19
C ALA A 435 -10.44 29.98 2.92
N ALA A 436 -10.32 30.43 1.67
CA ALA A 436 -10.28 31.86 1.34
C ALA A 436 -11.51 32.62 1.86
N PHE A 437 -12.70 32.01 1.76
CA PHE A 437 -13.93 32.58 2.32
C PHE A 437 -13.91 32.64 3.86
N VAL A 438 -13.44 31.58 4.51
CA VAL A 438 -13.31 31.55 5.98
C VAL A 438 -12.28 32.58 6.44
N VAL A 439 -11.13 32.70 5.77
CA VAL A 439 -10.10 33.70 6.07
C VAL A 439 -10.68 35.09 5.95
N PHE A 440 -11.46 35.38 4.91
CA PHE A 440 -12.12 36.69 4.77
C PHE A 440 -13.00 37.01 5.99
N ILE A 441 -13.83 36.07 6.44
CA ILE A 441 -14.68 36.25 7.63
C ILE A 441 -13.83 36.47 8.89
N TYR A 442 -12.81 35.63 9.11
CA TYR A 442 -11.98 35.71 10.30
C TYR A 442 -11.14 36.98 10.31
N ALA A 443 -10.47 37.29 9.20
CA ALA A 443 -9.56 38.42 9.08
C ALA A 443 -10.29 39.78 9.19
N TYR A 444 -11.44 39.94 8.52
CA TYR A 444 -12.13 41.23 8.47
C TYR A 444 -13.31 41.34 9.44
N GLY A 445 -13.92 40.22 9.83
CA GLY A 445 -15.09 40.21 10.72
C GLY A 445 -14.75 39.94 12.18
N ILE A 446 -13.81 39.03 12.47
CA ILE A 446 -13.58 38.53 13.84
C ILE A 446 -12.31 39.10 14.46
N PHE A 447 -11.17 38.99 13.78
CA PHE A 447 -9.85 39.39 14.30
C PHE A 447 -9.72 40.86 14.68
N PRO A 448 -10.43 41.83 14.06
CA PRO A 448 -10.42 43.21 14.55
C PRO A 448 -10.93 43.36 15.99
N HIS A 449 -11.69 42.38 16.49
CA HIS A 449 -12.20 42.34 17.87
C HIS A 449 -11.37 41.45 18.80
N VAL A 450 -10.33 40.77 18.29
CA VAL A 450 -9.47 39.86 19.05
C VAL A 450 -8.24 40.63 19.52
N THR A 451 -8.11 40.79 20.83
CA THR A 451 -7.03 41.57 21.48
C THR A 451 -6.13 40.72 22.37
N ALA A 452 -6.61 39.55 22.81
CA ALA A 452 -5.88 38.65 23.69
C ALA A 452 -5.77 37.24 23.11
N PHE A 453 -4.70 36.53 23.49
CA PHE A 453 -4.45 35.17 23.02
C PHE A 453 -5.59 34.18 23.35
N TRP A 454 -6.20 34.28 24.53
CA TRP A 454 -7.32 33.41 24.88
C TRP A 454 -8.56 33.64 23.99
N GLN A 455 -8.79 34.89 23.54
CA GLN A 455 -9.86 35.20 22.59
C GLN A 455 -9.58 34.56 21.23
N LEU A 456 -8.32 34.62 20.77
CA LEU A 456 -7.88 33.93 19.56
C LEU A 456 -8.11 32.42 19.66
N ALA A 457 -7.77 31.80 20.79
CA ALA A 457 -8.01 30.38 21.04
C ALA A 457 -9.50 30.02 20.96
N VAL A 458 -10.38 30.79 21.62
CA VAL A 458 -11.84 30.55 21.60
C VAL A 458 -12.41 30.70 20.20
N VAL A 459 -11.98 31.72 19.46
CA VAL A 459 -12.45 32.00 18.10
C VAL A 459 -12.01 30.93 17.10
N LEU A 460 -10.77 30.44 17.20
CA LEU A 460 -10.27 29.39 16.30
C LEU A 460 -10.86 28.01 16.60
N ALA A 461 -11.22 27.73 17.85
CA ALA A 461 -11.69 26.42 18.31
C ALA A 461 -12.79 25.79 17.44
N PRO A 462 -13.96 26.43 17.18
CA PRO A 462 -15.05 25.78 16.48
C PRO A 462 -14.67 25.33 15.06
N PHE A 463 -13.97 26.19 14.31
CA PHE A 463 -13.59 25.88 12.94
C PHE A 463 -12.45 24.86 12.86
N VAL A 464 -11.39 25.04 13.68
CA VAL A 464 -10.24 24.14 13.66
C VAL A 464 -10.63 22.74 14.14
N ILE A 465 -11.41 22.63 15.22
CA ILE A 465 -11.91 21.34 15.72
C ILE A 465 -12.80 20.67 14.67
N PHE A 466 -13.70 21.42 14.02
CA PHE A 466 -14.52 20.88 12.93
C PHE A 466 -13.66 20.28 11.81
N CYS A 467 -12.61 20.98 11.37
CA CYS A 467 -11.72 20.46 10.34
C CYS A 467 -10.97 19.22 10.79
N LEU A 468 -10.49 19.20 12.04
CA LEU A 468 -9.75 18.07 12.61
C LEU A 468 -10.64 16.84 12.79
N LEU A 469 -11.93 17.00 13.05
CA LEU A 469 -12.90 15.90 13.09
C LEU A 469 -13.03 15.16 11.75
N LEU A 470 -12.68 15.82 10.63
CA LEU A 470 -12.71 15.21 9.29
C LEU A 470 -11.50 14.30 9.01
N PHE A 471 -10.39 14.44 9.75
CA PHE A 471 -9.12 13.76 9.48
C PHE A 471 -9.15 12.23 9.69
N PRO A 472 -9.88 11.67 10.68
CA PRO A 472 -9.97 10.22 10.84
C PRO A 472 -10.74 9.52 9.72
N HIS A 473 -11.45 10.27 8.86
CA HIS A 473 -12.37 9.73 7.86
C HIS A 473 -11.81 9.89 6.44
N PRO A 474 -11.30 8.82 5.80
CA PRO A 474 -10.56 8.87 4.54
C PRO A 474 -11.18 9.71 3.40
N PRO A 475 -12.50 9.68 3.12
CA PRO A 475 -13.07 10.51 2.06
C PRO A 475 -13.11 12.01 2.41
N LEU A 476 -13.05 12.37 3.69
CA LEU A 476 -13.18 13.75 4.18
C LEU A 476 -11.81 14.41 4.44
N VAL A 477 -10.74 13.63 4.67
CA VAL A 477 -9.37 14.17 4.83
C VAL A 477 -8.96 15.04 3.66
N GLY A 478 -9.34 14.62 2.44
CA GLY A 478 -9.00 15.32 1.20
C GLY A 478 -9.52 16.75 1.11
N ILE A 479 -10.53 17.12 1.91
CA ILE A 479 -11.01 18.51 2.02
C ILE A 479 -10.63 19.15 3.36
N GLY A 480 -10.63 18.38 4.46
CA GLY A 480 -10.35 18.90 5.79
C GLY A 480 -8.94 19.47 5.93
N LEU A 481 -7.92 18.77 5.44
CA LEU A 481 -6.53 19.22 5.56
C LEU A 481 -6.25 20.49 4.73
N PRO A 482 -6.59 20.56 3.42
CA PRO A 482 -6.39 21.78 2.64
C PRO A 482 -7.19 22.97 3.16
N MET A 483 -8.42 22.74 3.64
CA MET A 483 -9.26 23.80 4.20
C MET A 483 -8.68 24.36 5.51
N LEU A 484 -8.22 23.49 6.41
CA LEU A 484 -7.57 23.90 7.66
C LEU A 484 -6.26 24.64 7.38
N MET A 485 -5.41 24.07 6.54
CA MET A 485 -4.13 24.69 6.18
C MET A 485 -4.32 26.02 5.47
N GLY A 486 -5.16 26.07 4.44
CA GLY A 486 -5.44 27.31 3.72
C GLY A 486 -5.96 28.40 4.65
N THR A 487 -6.76 28.03 5.65
CA THR A 487 -7.28 29.01 6.63
C THR A 487 -6.18 29.50 7.57
N VAL A 488 -5.43 28.59 8.19
CA VAL A 488 -4.36 28.95 9.12
C VAL A 488 -3.25 29.75 8.41
N MET A 489 -2.87 29.31 7.20
CA MET A 489 -1.86 29.97 6.36
C MET A 489 -2.34 31.35 5.89
N GLY A 490 -3.59 31.45 5.44
CA GLY A 490 -4.18 32.70 4.96
C GLY A 490 -4.41 33.74 6.06
N LEU A 491 -4.69 33.30 7.30
CA LEU A 491 -4.85 34.22 8.45
C LEU A 491 -3.55 34.89 8.88
N ASN A 492 -2.40 34.37 8.42
CA ASN A 492 -1.07 34.91 8.71
C ASN A 492 -0.86 35.30 10.17
N LEU A 493 -1.03 34.33 11.09
CA LEU A 493 -0.95 34.55 12.53
C LEU A 493 0.46 35.03 12.93
N GLN A 494 0.56 36.32 13.30
CA GLN A 494 1.79 37.00 13.69
C GLN A 494 1.58 37.85 14.95
N ASN A 495 2.67 38.15 15.67
CA ASN A 495 2.64 39.03 16.86
C ASN A 495 2.22 40.48 16.53
N ARG A 496 2.36 40.91 15.27
CA ARG A 496 1.84 42.19 14.78
C ARG A 496 0.82 41.92 13.70
N TYR A 497 -0.42 42.32 13.95
CA TYR A 497 -1.49 42.13 12.98
C TYR A 497 -1.51 43.29 11.99
N SER A 498 -1.15 43.01 10.73
CA SER A 498 -1.29 43.96 9.62
C SER A 498 -2.04 43.28 8.47
N LEU A 499 -3.21 43.83 8.11
CA LEU A 499 -3.97 43.40 6.94
C LEU A 499 -3.88 44.44 5.85
N ASP A 500 -3.24 44.06 4.75
CA ASP A 500 -3.42 44.74 3.47
C ASP A 500 -4.41 43.94 2.63
N GLN A 501 -5.56 44.55 2.36
CA GLN A 501 -6.65 43.94 1.60
C GLN A 501 -6.22 43.53 0.19
N VAL A 502 -5.40 44.37 -0.45
CA VAL A 502 -4.94 44.13 -1.82
C VAL A 502 -3.96 42.96 -1.82
N LEU A 503 -2.98 42.96 -0.90
CA LEU A 503 -2.05 41.83 -0.78
C LEU A 503 -2.77 40.53 -0.44
N PHE A 504 -3.83 40.56 0.38
CA PHE A 504 -4.60 39.36 0.71
C PHE A 504 -5.33 38.78 -0.52
N PHE A 505 -6.03 39.60 -1.30
CA PHE A 505 -6.71 39.12 -2.51
C PHE A 505 -5.71 38.60 -3.55
N ASP A 506 -4.61 39.33 -3.74
CA ASP A 506 -3.56 38.99 -4.69
C ASP A 506 -2.87 37.66 -4.30
N ALA A 507 -2.51 37.52 -3.01
CA ALA A 507 -2.01 36.28 -2.42
C ALA A 507 -3.00 35.10 -2.61
N SER A 508 -4.28 35.33 -2.35
CA SER A 508 -5.33 34.30 -2.47
C SER A 508 -5.42 33.79 -3.90
N ILE A 509 -5.35 34.66 -4.90
CA ILE A 509 -5.31 34.27 -6.32
C ILE A 509 -4.08 33.39 -6.59
N GLY A 510 -2.91 33.79 -6.10
CA GLY A 510 -1.67 33.02 -6.26
C GLY A 510 -1.79 31.60 -5.68
N THR A 511 -2.35 31.48 -4.46
CA THR A 511 -2.52 30.18 -3.80
C THR A 511 -3.49 29.23 -4.50
N VAL A 512 -4.43 29.75 -5.30
CA VAL A 512 -5.37 28.93 -6.08
C VAL A 512 -4.77 28.54 -7.44
N ILE A 513 -4.06 29.46 -8.11
CA ILE A 513 -3.48 29.19 -9.44
C ILE A 513 -2.33 28.19 -9.37
N GLY A 514 -1.47 28.25 -8.35
CA GLY A 514 -0.32 27.33 -8.21
C GLY A 514 -0.71 25.83 -8.26
N PRO A 515 -1.68 25.38 -7.45
CA PRO A 515 -2.20 24.01 -7.51
C PRO A 515 -2.83 23.65 -8.87
N ILE A 516 -3.46 24.61 -9.56
CA ILE A 516 -4.03 24.38 -10.91
C ILE A 516 -2.93 24.06 -11.92
N ILE A 517 -1.84 24.84 -11.94
CA ILE A 517 -0.67 24.58 -12.79
C ILE A 517 -0.09 23.19 -12.48
N SER A 518 0.06 22.88 -11.19
CA SER A 518 0.62 21.60 -10.73
C SER A 518 -0.12 20.41 -11.31
N VAL A 519 -1.44 20.47 -11.30
CA VAL A 519 -2.25 19.37 -11.83
C VAL A 519 -2.25 19.33 -13.32
N TYR A 520 -2.35 20.46 -14.01
CA TYR A 520 -2.32 20.43 -15.46
C TYR A 520 -1.07 19.69 -15.96
N VAL A 521 0.09 19.98 -15.37
CA VAL A 521 1.35 19.28 -15.67
C VAL A 521 1.32 17.81 -15.23
N ILE A 522 0.91 17.51 -13.99
CA ILE A 522 0.84 16.12 -13.51
C ILE A 522 -0.13 15.29 -14.35
N HIS A 523 -1.23 15.88 -14.83
CA HIS A 523 -2.17 15.23 -15.71
C HIS A 523 -1.54 14.93 -17.07
N LEU A 524 -0.78 15.86 -17.64
CA LEU A 524 -0.13 15.64 -18.92
C LEU A 524 1.04 14.64 -18.86
N VAL A 525 1.87 14.71 -17.80
CA VAL A 525 3.13 13.96 -17.71
C VAL A 525 2.96 12.62 -16.98
N ARG A 526 2.08 12.58 -15.96
CA ARG A 526 1.97 11.46 -15.04
C ARG A 526 0.61 10.76 -15.07
N ALA A 527 -0.47 11.35 -15.60
CA ALA A 527 -1.75 10.63 -15.65
C ALA A 527 -1.64 9.42 -16.59
N MET A 528 -1.29 8.29 -15.98
CA MET A 528 -1.60 6.97 -16.50
C MET A 528 -2.99 6.64 -16.03
N SER A 529 -3.82 6.12 -16.93
CA SER A 529 -5.10 5.57 -16.49
C SER A 529 -4.86 4.44 -15.48
N PRO A 530 -5.76 4.21 -14.51
CA PRO A 530 -5.70 3.05 -13.62
C PRO A 530 -5.48 1.73 -14.40
N GLU A 531 -6.07 1.62 -15.58
CA GLU A 531 -5.95 0.50 -16.50
C GLU A 531 -4.50 0.30 -16.99
N MET A 532 -3.81 1.36 -17.43
CA MET A 532 -2.40 1.27 -17.84
C MET A 532 -1.50 0.84 -16.68
N THR A 533 -1.80 1.32 -15.46
CA THR A 533 -1.06 0.95 -14.25
C THR A 533 -1.24 -0.53 -13.95
N VAL A 534 -2.47 -1.04 -14.04
CA VAL A 534 -2.81 -2.46 -13.84
C VAL A 534 -2.12 -3.32 -14.89
N GLN A 535 -2.24 -3.00 -16.18
CA GLN A 535 -1.59 -3.74 -17.27
C GLN A 535 -0.08 -3.85 -17.07
N ARG A 536 0.58 -2.75 -16.68
CA ARG A 536 2.01 -2.76 -16.41
C ARG A 536 2.38 -3.60 -15.19
N ILE A 537 1.60 -3.54 -14.11
CA ILE A 537 1.82 -4.38 -12.93
C ILE A 537 1.60 -5.86 -13.27
N LEU A 538 0.60 -6.19 -14.09
CA LEU A 538 0.37 -7.53 -14.62
C LEU A 538 1.54 -8.01 -15.50
N SER A 539 2.05 -7.18 -16.41
CA SER A 539 3.26 -7.51 -17.19
C SER A 539 4.46 -7.82 -16.28
N MET A 540 4.68 -7.02 -15.23
CA MET A 540 5.72 -7.29 -14.22
C MET A 540 5.43 -8.55 -13.38
N HIS A 541 4.16 -8.89 -13.18
CA HIS A 541 3.74 -10.13 -12.52
C HIS A 541 4.08 -11.35 -13.37
N TYR A 542 3.74 -11.35 -14.66
CA TYR A 542 4.09 -12.41 -15.61
C TYR A 542 5.60 -12.57 -15.78
N LYS A 543 6.34 -11.46 -15.83
CA LYS A 543 7.81 -11.50 -15.77
C LYS A 543 8.32 -12.20 -14.51
N ALA A 544 7.67 -11.99 -13.37
CA ALA A 544 8.05 -12.65 -12.13
C ALA A 544 7.69 -14.14 -12.13
N ILE A 545 6.53 -14.55 -12.69
CA ILE A 545 6.20 -15.97 -12.91
C ILE A 545 7.29 -16.62 -13.76
N ARG A 546 7.67 -15.98 -14.88
CA ARG A 546 8.74 -16.44 -15.77
C ARG A 546 10.08 -16.60 -15.04
N GLN A 547 10.47 -15.63 -14.22
CA GLN A 547 11.70 -15.73 -13.41
C GLN A 547 11.64 -16.89 -12.40
N ALA A 548 10.46 -17.21 -11.87
CA ALA A 548 10.30 -18.31 -10.92
C ALA A 548 10.56 -19.69 -11.54
N LEU A 549 10.48 -19.83 -12.87
CA LEU A 549 10.86 -21.05 -13.58
C LEU A 549 12.31 -21.47 -13.36
N TYR A 550 13.18 -20.56 -12.89
CA TYR A 550 14.62 -20.80 -12.75
C TYR A 550 15.12 -20.66 -11.30
N ILE A 551 14.24 -20.40 -10.33
CA ILE A 551 14.63 -20.18 -8.93
C ILE A 551 14.39 -21.49 -8.15
N PRO A 552 15.44 -22.08 -7.53
CA PRO A 552 15.26 -23.29 -6.74
C PRO A 552 14.42 -23.02 -5.49
N TYR A 553 13.69 -24.05 -5.04
CA TYR A 553 12.88 -23.95 -3.83
C TYR A 553 13.78 -23.65 -2.61
N GLY A 554 13.46 -22.58 -1.88
CA GLY A 554 14.25 -22.13 -0.73
C GLY A 554 13.91 -20.70 -0.31
N VAL A 555 14.80 -20.09 0.46
CA VAL A 555 14.64 -18.69 0.91
C VAL A 555 14.49 -17.71 -0.27
N PRO A 556 15.30 -17.77 -1.35
CA PRO A 556 15.15 -16.87 -2.49
C PRO A 556 13.78 -16.96 -3.17
N PHE A 557 13.26 -18.18 -3.33
CA PHE A 557 11.93 -18.43 -3.88
C PHE A 557 10.83 -17.85 -3.00
N ARG A 558 10.86 -18.09 -1.69
CA ARG A 558 9.86 -17.55 -0.75
C ARG A 558 9.82 -16.02 -0.77
N ILE A 559 11.00 -15.37 -0.86
CA ILE A 559 11.10 -13.91 -1.01
C ILE A 559 10.46 -13.46 -2.33
N HIS A 560 10.71 -14.19 -3.41
CA HIS A 560 10.16 -13.90 -4.74
C HIS A 560 8.64 -14.03 -4.77
N LEU A 561 8.09 -15.14 -4.27
CA LEU A 561 6.65 -15.41 -4.17
C LEU A 561 5.94 -14.34 -3.34
N ARG A 562 6.53 -13.95 -2.20
CA ARG A 562 6.01 -12.85 -1.38
C ARG A 562 5.88 -11.55 -2.18
N ASN A 563 6.93 -11.18 -2.93
CA ASN A 563 6.90 -9.96 -3.73
C ASN A 563 5.85 -10.02 -4.86
N MET A 564 5.52 -11.21 -5.36
CA MET A 564 4.43 -11.41 -6.33
C MET A 564 3.06 -11.21 -5.69
N LEU A 565 2.83 -11.79 -4.51
CA LEU A 565 1.57 -11.65 -3.77
C LEU A 565 1.35 -10.21 -3.27
N ASP A 566 2.40 -9.50 -2.86
CA ASP A 566 2.33 -8.06 -2.54
C ASP A 566 1.86 -7.22 -3.74
N ARG A 567 2.34 -7.53 -4.96
CA ARG A 567 1.85 -6.86 -6.19
C ARG A 567 0.36 -7.12 -6.43
N ILE A 568 -0.13 -8.33 -6.14
CA ILE A 568 -1.56 -8.66 -6.24
C ILE A 568 -2.37 -7.88 -5.20
N GLY A 569 -1.87 -7.78 -3.96
CA GLY A 569 -2.45 -6.90 -2.94
C GLY A 569 -2.60 -5.46 -3.44
N ILE A 570 -1.54 -4.92 -4.07
CA ILE A 570 -1.58 -3.59 -4.71
C ILE A 570 -2.60 -3.53 -5.84
N LEU A 571 -2.67 -4.52 -6.74
CA LEU A 571 -3.65 -4.58 -7.83
C LEU A 571 -5.08 -4.50 -7.30
N ASN A 572 -5.40 -5.24 -6.22
CA ASN A 572 -6.71 -5.24 -5.59
C ASN A 572 -7.10 -3.92 -4.92
N THR A 573 -6.14 -3.03 -4.66
CA THR A 573 -6.44 -1.66 -4.18
C THR A 573 -6.82 -0.69 -5.31
N LYS A 574 -6.53 -1.04 -6.57
CA LYS A 574 -6.80 -0.15 -7.71
C LYS A 574 -8.24 -0.32 -8.16
N ALA A 575 -8.97 0.80 -8.22
CA ALA A 575 -10.31 0.82 -8.79
C ALA A 575 -10.23 0.77 -10.32
N VAL A 576 -10.57 -0.38 -10.91
CA VAL A 576 -10.59 -0.59 -12.37
C VAL A 576 -12.04 -0.72 -12.85
N GLN A 577 -12.38 -0.04 -13.94
CA GLN A 577 -13.73 -0.13 -14.52
C GLN A 577 -13.89 -1.28 -15.52
N SER A 578 -12.80 -1.67 -16.19
CA SER A 578 -12.80 -2.79 -17.14
C SER A 578 -13.01 -4.14 -16.44
N GLU A 579 -14.08 -4.85 -16.82
CA GLU A 579 -14.36 -6.20 -16.33
C GLU A 579 -13.28 -7.21 -16.75
N ALA A 580 -12.70 -7.05 -17.94
CA ALA A 580 -11.61 -7.92 -18.41
C ALA A 580 -10.38 -7.83 -17.48
N LEU A 581 -9.97 -6.61 -17.10
CA LEU A 581 -8.83 -6.42 -16.20
C LEU A 581 -9.12 -6.90 -14.77
N LYS A 582 -10.38 -6.79 -14.30
CA LYS A 582 -10.76 -7.39 -13.00
C LYS A 582 -10.60 -8.91 -13.04
N ARG A 583 -11.00 -9.55 -14.15
CA ARG A 583 -10.78 -10.97 -14.36
C ARG A 583 -9.28 -11.30 -14.33
N ASP A 584 -8.45 -10.54 -15.06
CA ASP A 584 -6.99 -10.78 -15.08
C ASP A 584 -6.33 -10.61 -13.70
N ILE A 585 -6.78 -9.66 -12.88
CA ILE A 585 -6.30 -9.50 -11.50
C ILE A 585 -6.66 -10.72 -10.65
N ASN A 586 -7.89 -11.22 -10.78
CA ASN A 586 -8.33 -12.42 -10.06
C ASN A 586 -7.54 -13.66 -10.52
N LEU A 587 -7.27 -13.79 -11.83
CA LEU A 587 -6.46 -14.87 -12.38
C LEU A 587 -5.02 -14.81 -11.91
N ALA A 588 -4.42 -13.62 -11.82
CA ALA A 588 -3.04 -13.46 -11.35
C ALA A 588 -2.83 -14.03 -9.92
N LEU A 589 -3.84 -13.95 -9.06
CA LEU A 589 -3.79 -14.58 -7.73
C LEU A 589 -3.73 -16.11 -7.82
N ILE A 590 -4.55 -16.70 -8.68
CA ILE A 590 -4.58 -18.15 -8.93
C ILE A 590 -3.25 -18.60 -9.52
N GLU A 591 -2.79 -17.94 -10.57
CA GLU A 591 -1.52 -18.22 -11.23
C GLU A 591 -0.33 -18.14 -10.25
N ALA A 592 -0.33 -17.15 -9.34
CA ALA A 592 0.71 -17.02 -8.33
C ALA A 592 0.81 -18.22 -7.37
N SER A 593 -0.32 -18.87 -7.04
CA SER A 593 -0.30 -20.06 -6.18
C SER A 593 0.32 -21.28 -6.87
N ALA A 594 0.15 -21.41 -8.18
CA ALA A 594 0.70 -22.50 -8.98
C ALA A 594 2.20 -22.34 -9.32
N VAL A 595 2.79 -21.19 -9.00
CA VAL A 595 4.23 -20.96 -9.15
C VAL A 595 5.06 -21.93 -8.29
N VAL A 596 4.52 -22.42 -7.18
CA VAL A 596 5.19 -23.44 -6.36
C VAL A 596 5.42 -24.72 -7.15
N ASP A 597 4.46 -25.12 -8.00
CA ASP A 597 4.57 -26.31 -8.83
C ASP A 597 5.65 -26.18 -9.91
N LEU A 598 5.90 -24.96 -10.41
CA LEU A 598 7.01 -24.70 -11.34
C LEU A 598 8.37 -25.05 -10.70
N THR A 599 8.58 -24.63 -9.45
CA THR A 599 9.82 -24.97 -8.72
C THR A 599 9.91 -26.45 -8.38
N ARG A 600 8.77 -27.10 -8.12
CA ARG A 600 8.72 -28.53 -7.84
C ARG A 600 9.09 -29.35 -9.08
N LEU A 601 8.69 -28.92 -10.29
CA LEU A 601 9.13 -29.56 -11.53
C LEU A 601 10.67 -29.58 -11.64
N GLN A 602 11.33 -28.47 -11.29
CA GLN A 602 12.80 -28.42 -11.29
C GLN A 602 13.41 -29.37 -10.26
N GLU A 603 12.86 -29.42 -9.04
CA GLU A 603 13.33 -30.34 -8.00
C GLU A 603 13.18 -31.81 -8.41
N LEU A 604 12.04 -32.15 -9.05
CA LEU A 604 11.78 -33.50 -9.56
C LEU A 604 12.70 -33.84 -10.73
N MET A 605 12.96 -32.88 -11.63
CA MET A 605 13.89 -33.04 -12.74
C MET A 605 15.32 -33.34 -12.25
N GLN A 606 15.77 -32.71 -11.16
CA GLN A 606 17.09 -32.98 -10.56
C GLN A 606 17.20 -34.36 -9.91
N LYS A 607 16.08 -34.98 -9.52
CA LYS A 607 16.04 -36.34 -8.95
C LYS A 607 16.04 -37.44 -10.02
N LEU A 608 15.80 -37.06 -11.28
CA LEU A 608 15.86 -37.97 -12.42
C LEU A 608 17.30 -38.00 -12.99
N PRO A 609 17.78 -39.14 -13.52
CA PRO A 609 19.04 -39.18 -14.25
C PRO A 609 19.04 -38.22 -15.43
N ALA A 610 20.15 -37.51 -15.68
CA ALA A 610 20.22 -36.48 -16.73
C ALA A 610 19.94 -36.99 -18.15
N GLU A 611 20.13 -38.30 -18.39
CA GLU A 611 19.90 -38.95 -19.69
C GLU A 611 18.48 -39.54 -19.83
N HIS A 612 17.62 -39.39 -18.81
CA HIS A 612 16.26 -39.91 -18.85
C HIS A 612 15.38 -39.07 -19.80
N GLU A 613 14.64 -39.71 -20.72
CA GLU A 613 13.80 -39.00 -21.71
C GLU A 613 12.78 -38.03 -21.08
N LEU A 614 12.32 -38.34 -19.87
CA LEU A 614 11.43 -37.48 -19.07
C LEU A 614 12.11 -36.19 -18.62
N ALA A 615 13.40 -36.23 -18.25
CA ALA A 615 14.13 -35.02 -17.84
C ALA A 615 14.26 -34.04 -19.01
N VAL A 616 14.60 -34.55 -20.20
CA VAL A 616 14.65 -33.76 -21.45
C VAL A 616 13.27 -33.20 -21.80
N SER A 617 12.22 -34.02 -21.70
CA SER A 617 10.85 -33.58 -21.98
C SER A 617 10.33 -32.53 -20.99
N LEU A 618 10.81 -32.55 -19.74
CA LEU A 618 10.51 -31.52 -18.74
C LEU A 618 11.26 -30.22 -19.01
N GLU A 619 12.51 -30.30 -19.47
CA GLU A 619 13.28 -29.14 -19.90
C GLU A 619 12.61 -28.42 -21.08
N ASP A 620 12.13 -29.17 -22.08
CA ASP A 620 11.32 -28.62 -23.18
C ASP A 620 10.05 -27.92 -22.67
N LEU A 621 9.36 -28.50 -21.69
CA LEU A 621 8.16 -27.89 -21.09
C LEU A 621 8.51 -26.57 -20.41
N ILE A 622 9.63 -26.50 -19.68
CA ILE A 622 10.10 -25.27 -19.02
C ILE A 622 10.40 -24.18 -20.07
N GLN A 623 11.00 -24.54 -21.20
CA GLN A 623 11.24 -23.59 -22.31
C GLN A 623 9.93 -23.10 -22.94
N LEU A 624 8.97 -23.99 -23.20
CA LEU A 624 7.65 -23.60 -23.73
C LEU A 624 6.89 -22.69 -22.75
N LEU A 625 6.99 -22.95 -21.44
CA LEU A 625 6.43 -22.09 -20.40
C LEU A 625 7.13 -20.72 -20.36
N ASP A 626 8.45 -20.66 -20.56
CA ASP A 626 9.19 -19.39 -20.66
C ASP A 626 8.68 -18.52 -21.80
N ASP A 627 8.50 -19.11 -22.99
CA ASP A 627 7.97 -18.42 -24.17
C ASP A 627 6.50 -18.02 -23.99
N TYR A 628 5.69 -18.89 -23.37
CA TYR A 628 4.30 -18.59 -23.03
C TYR A 628 4.19 -17.36 -22.10
N PHE A 629 4.95 -17.34 -20.99
CA PHE A 629 4.92 -16.23 -20.06
C PHE A 629 5.58 -14.97 -20.62
N ARG A 630 6.54 -15.09 -21.53
CA ARG A 630 7.11 -13.95 -22.28
C ARG A 630 6.06 -13.31 -23.18
N THR A 631 5.20 -14.10 -23.80
CA THR A 631 4.09 -13.61 -24.65
C THR A 631 3.05 -12.86 -23.81
N LYS A 632 2.70 -13.41 -22.63
CA LYS A 632 1.86 -12.72 -21.63
C LYS A 632 2.52 -11.45 -21.06
N GLU A 633 3.83 -11.46 -20.79
CA GLU A 633 4.60 -10.27 -20.37
C GLU A 633 4.46 -9.14 -21.40
N LEU A 634 4.49 -9.48 -22.69
CA LEU A 634 4.37 -8.56 -23.82
C LEU A 634 2.93 -8.25 -24.24
N MET A 635 1.92 -8.85 -23.58
CA MET A 635 0.49 -8.73 -23.91
C MET A 635 0.17 -9.08 -25.38
N GLN A 636 0.84 -10.10 -25.90
CA GLN A 636 0.67 -10.64 -27.26
C GLN A 636 -0.27 -11.86 -27.24
N PRO A 637 -0.90 -12.23 -28.37
CA PRO A 637 -1.80 -13.38 -28.43
C PRO A 637 -1.05 -14.70 -28.14
N GLU A 638 -1.50 -15.43 -27.11
CA GLU A 638 -0.81 -16.59 -26.56
C GLU A 638 -1.40 -17.96 -26.94
N GLN A 639 -2.48 -18.00 -27.72
CA GLN A 639 -3.30 -19.20 -27.95
C GLN A 639 -2.50 -20.40 -28.48
N GLN A 640 -1.65 -20.17 -29.48
CA GLN A 640 -0.85 -21.23 -30.10
C GLN A 640 0.18 -21.84 -29.13
N LEU A 641 0.84 -21.00 -28.34
CA LEU A 641 1.81 -21.46 -27.33
C LEU A 641 1.10 -22.18 -26.17
N LYS A 642 -0.08 -21.69 -25.76
CA LYS A 642 -0.92 -22.35 -24.77
C LYS A 642 -1.26 -23.78 -25.20
N ASP A 643 -1.69 -23.97 -26.45
CA ASP A 643 -2.04 -25.29 -26.97
C ASP A 643 -0.82 -26.24 -27.00
N GLN A 644 0.36 -25.73 -27.36
CA GLN A 644 1.61 -26.51 -27.31
C GLN A 644 1.98 -26.93 -25.88
N VAL A 645 1.86 -26.02 -24.90
CA VAL A 645 2.09 -26.32 -23.48
C VAL A 645 1.11 -27.41 -23.00
N LEU A 646 -0.18 -27.27 -23.32
CA LEU A 646 -1.21 -28.24 -22.93
C LEU A 646 -0.95 -29.63 -23.53
N GLN A 647 -0.57 -29.70 -24.81
CA GLN A 647 -0.20 -30.97 -25.47
C GLN A 647 1.03 -31.62 -24.82
N LYS A 648 2.06 -30.84 -24.48
CA LYS A 648 3.27 -31.34 -23.83
C LYS A 648 2.98 -31.83 -22.41
N ILE A 649 2.12 -31.13 -21.65
CA ILE A 649 1.67 -31.57 -20.33
C ILE A 649 0.92 -32.90 -20.42
N ALA A 650 0.00 -33.06 -21.38
CA ALA A 650 -0.74 -34.31 -21.58
C ALA A 650 0.21 -35.49 -21.87
N LEU A 651 1.21 -35.28 -22.73
CA LEU A 651 2.24 -36.29 -23.04
C LEU A 651 3.06 -36.68 -21.79
N LEU A 652 3.48 -35.70 -21.00
CA LEU A 652 4.25 -35.92 -19.77
C LEU A 652 3.43 -36.65 -18.70
N LYS A 653 2.14 -36.31 -18.56
CA LYS A 653 1.23 -37.04 -17.67
C LYS A 653 1.14 -38.51 -18.06
N GLN A 654 0.99 -38.82 -19.35
CA GLN A 654 0.95 -40.21 -19.82
C GLN A 654 2.26 -40.97 -19.53
N ARG A 655 3.41 -40.37 -19.86
CA ARG A 655 4.72 -41.01 -19.63
C ARG A 655 5.11 -41.12 -18.15
N SER A 656 4.57 -40.27 -17.29
CA SER A 656 4.85 -40.35 -15.84
C SER A 656 4.37 -41.65 -15.20
N HIS A 657 3.39 -42.34 -15.81
CA HIS A 657 2.94 -43.66 -15.36
C HIS A 657 3.97 -44.78 -15.60
N GLU A 658 4.97 -44.54 -16.44
CA GLU A 658 6.03 -45.50 -16.77
C GLU A 658 7.22 -45.42 -15.80
N LEU A 659 7.17 -44.54 -14.79
CA LEU A 659 8.22 -44.39 -13.78
C LEU A 659 8.15 -45.49 -12.71
N ASP A 660 9.29 -46.13 -12.43
CA ASP A 660 9.41 -47.15 -11.37
C ASP A 660 9.18 -46.59 -9.95
N ASN A 661 9.40 -45.29 -9.74
CA ASN A 661 9.20 -44.63 -8.46
C ASN A 661 7.81 -43.96 -8.38
N CYS A 662 6.86 -44.67 -7.76
CA CYS A 662 5.47 -44.21 -7.61
C CYS A 662 5.34 -42.84 -6.92
N GLU A 663 6.21 -42.51 -5.96
CA GLU A 663 6.14 -41.23 -5.23
C GLU A 663 6.55 -40.05 -6.12
N ILE A 664 7.56 -40.24 -6.98
CA ILE A 664 7.99 -39.21 -7.95
C ILE A 664 6.92 -39.04 -9.03
N ALA A 665 6.34 -40.15 -9.51
CA ALA A 665 5.26 -40.13 -10.50
C ALA A 665 4.04 -39.36 -9.99
N GLU A 666 3.57 -39.66 -8.78
CA GLU A 666 2.42 -38.98 -8.17
C GLU A 666 2.67 -37.48 -7.99
N ARG A 667 3.83 -37.09 -7.45
CA ARG A 667 4.19 -35.67 -7.27
C ARG A 667 4.29 -34.94 -8.61
N LEU A 668 4.82 -35.59 -9.64
CA LEU A 668 4.91 -35.03 -10.98
C LEU A 668 3.52 -34.82 -11.59
N GLN A 669 2.61 -35.79 -11.45
CA GLN A 669 1.24 -35.68 -11.93
C GLN A 669 0.46 -34.55 -11.24
N VAL A 670 0.60 -34.42 -9.92
CA VAL A 670 -0.02 -33.32 -9.16
C VAL A 670 0.46 -31.97 -9.68
N SER A 671 1.78 -31.77 -9.84
CA SER A 671 2.32 -30.50 -10.32
C SER A 671 1.94 -30.20 -11.77
N LEU A 672 1.96 -31.19 -12.66
CA LEU A 672 1.50 -31.03 -14.06
C LEU A 672 0.01 -30.68 -14.13
N ASN A 673 -0.82 -31.29 -13.28
CA ASN A 673 -2.24 -30.97 -13.20
C ASN A 673 -2.51 -29.55 -12.68
N ASN A 674 -1.79 -29.14 -11.65
CA ASN A 674 -1.86 -27.80 -11.11
C ASN A 674 -1.45 -26.74 -12.15
N ILE A 675 -0.36 -26.98 -12.90
CA ILE A 675 0.09 -26.06 -13.96
C ILE A 675 -0.98 -25.94 -15.07
N GLN A 676 -1.54 -27.07 -15.50
CA GLN A 676 -2.58 -27.08 -16.54
C GLN A 676 -3.84 -26.28 -16.14
N SER A 677 -4.33 -26.50 -14.91
CA SER A 677 -5.55 -25.85 -14.42
C SER A 677 -5.33 -24.38 -14.07
N SER A 678 -4.29 -24.08 -13.29
CA SER A 678 -4.12 -22.78 -12.63
C SER A 678 -3.31 -21.77 -13.45
N LEU A 679 -2.38 -22.23 -14.30
CA LEU A 679 -1.56 -21.33 -15.15
C LEU A 679 -2.09 -21.25 -16.59
N CYS A 680 -2.62 -22.36 -17.12
CA CYS A 680 -3.20 -22.39 -18.46
C CYS A 680 -4.72 -22.17 -18.47
N HIS A 681 -5.40 -22.15 -17.31
CA HIS A 681 -6.85 -21.96 -17.19
C HIS A 681 -7.65 -22.93 -18.06
N SER A 682 -7.24 -24.20 -18.08
CA SER A 682 -7.95 -25.28 -18.79
C SER A 682 -8.66 -26.16 -17.76
N SER A 683 -10.00 -26.19 -17.80
CA SER A 683 -10.76 -27.20 -17.06
C SER A 683 -10.69 -28.53 -17.82
N ASN A 684 -10.67 -29.65 -17.09
CA ASN A 684 -10.80 -31.00 -17.67
C ASN A 684 -12.22 -31.29 -18.20
N ALA A 685 -13.14 -30.32 -18.16
CA ALA A 685 -14.40 -30.42 -18.87
C ALA A 685 -14.12 -30.57 -20.38
N ALA A 686 -14.51 -31.72 -20.93
CA ALA A 686 -14.49 -32.01 -22.36
C ALA A 686 -14.95 -30.79 -23.18
N PRO A 687 -14.40 -30.56 -24.39
CA PRO A 687 -14.79 -29.42 -25.20
C PRO A 687 -16.28 -29.52 -25.53
N GLU A 688 -17.12 -28.74 -24.86
CA GLU A 688 -18.43 -28.42 -25.39
C GLU A 688 -18.18 -27.68 -26.69
N LEU A 689 -18.46 -28.38 -27.80
CA LEU A 689 -18.51 -27.81 -29.13
C LEU A 689 -19.41 -26.58 -29.07
N ASP A 690 -18.79 -25.41 -29.20
CA ASP A 690 -19.45 -24.13 -29.34
C ASP A 690 -20.12 -24.08 -30.73
N THR A 691 -21.19 -24.85 -30.91
CA THR A 691 -22.10 -24.72 -32.05
C THR A 691 -23.20 -23.75 -31.66
N GLN A 692 -22.91 -22.45 -31.69
CA GLN A 692 -23.97 -21.47 -31.88
C GLN A 692 -24.37 -21.48 -33.37
N PRO A 693 -25.65 -21.75 -33.72
CA PRO A 693 -26.10 -21.52 -35.08
C PRO A 693 -26.26 -20.01 -35.31
N ALA A 694 -25.75 -19.56 -36.45
CA ALA A 694 -26.02 -18.24 -36.97
C ALA A 694 -27.54 -18.01 -37.18
N GLY A 695 -28.01 -16.81 -36.83
CA GLY A 695 -29.36 -16.29 -37.11
C GLY A 695 -30.00 -15.70 -35.85
N VAL A 696 -30.62 -14.53 -35.83
CA VAL A 696 -31.33 -13.80 -36.88
C VAL A 696 -31.34 -12.31 -36.50
N GLN A 697 -31.00 -11.44 -37.45
CA GLN A 697 -31.35 -10.02 -37.42
C GLN A 697 -32.87 -9.89 -37.56
N HIS A 698 -33.55 -9.15 -36.68
CA HIS A 698 -34.78 -8.41 -37.04
C HIS A 698 -35.11 -7.33 -35.99
N GLY A 699 -35.43 -6.13 -36.48
CA GLY A 699 -36.28 -5.14 -35.80
C GLY A 699 -35.58 -3.89 -35.33
#